data_AF-A0A7L4ZFS5-F1
#
_entry.id   AF-A0A7L4ZFS5-F1
#
_cell.length_a   1.000
_cell.length_b   1.000
_cell.length_c   1.000
_cell.angle_alpha   90.00
_cell.angle_beta   90.00
_cell.angle_gamma   90.00
#
_symmetry.space_group_name_H-M   'P 1'
#
loop_
_entity.id
_entity.type
_entity.pdbx_description
1 polymer ?
#
loop_
_entity_poly.entity_id
_entity_poly.type
_entity_poly.pdbx_seq_one_letter_code
_entity_poly.pdbx_strand_id
1 'polypeptide(L)'
;MKPQGTANFYYLSCLFKIQKSRTTTYCSSYKFKLIYVFLNPNLNPNPNMNHTFEFLGSTNLIDNDLSKTDFQTSDFSLQCWIKTERSGEILSKSSKNTSFSLHINEQGNVVFSVKTATETQNSIATNVSVLDENWYHITAVKTTAFLYLYINDLALQIENSTKTLKTGTKEELFSIGGSSEENLFQGIISQVAIWNKALLENEVSKIIQETDITNTDGLLKIYDFVDGYIPLDKFKLSVTLKIKNTSFEALELTDLVMTDVNIPSRINVDEEVTIRLESGAFPVINAAFQYKNRSGSTLITVKKNLDRFNTSIITLSDKDLVDDLAIKENETFISKAELNIGENMIVVNMRNLYNFLNGLRGYLKCDQIQTPGGNLLDEIEYNKASQVFNRRFQPKPFAIIYCESTEDVQRVYKDAIANNLPIRVRSGGHDHEAECSGTDVILLDLSRINHVEVSHNKKFARIGPGNRFKDLTPQLADEGVMIPHGTCATVGVAGFTFGGGWGPWTRKHGMNCEGLVGATVVLGNGEIVKLQTDYTDKEDLLWALKGGGGMSYGIVTELQLEVFPLPEELIKFELEWNPYDENDPSILHENTRTKNVLQAWENVIMNKDIPTSDEFTNDQLIGTNLKISGKHLQGDLDDFKPENEIHNCIMYGYWQGTEKSLLAFVKTSFMIAMPEELRLIGKGGQRLNYADDGLMSAWDRESFSTIKRKIKFGQEDRAMTENDAPMSIQTQEETYDKVYKINEILLTSNGLDTASKTETFTPVSNKKPLPPDLDAPAPHKITSRFADKGGLGDVGANQLIRSLTSKLILDDSRKLGLFTYITLGAMVGEYYDNMSEEAKARSAFPYKDKAYTIQYQTWWNTELIQKEQEQNNEVYNRTNRALDWMQVCRDYKIENSGGSFISFKDASIPTETYFAENYQALKDVKKTYSEDPLNHFRTRKTII
;
A
#
# COMPACT_ATOMS: atom_id res chain seq x y z
N MET A 1 36.02 -7.23 -67.08
CA MET A 1 34.83 -6.81 -67.85
C MET A 1 34.21 -5.60 -67.16
N LYS A 2 33.94 -4.52 -67.89
CA LYS A 2 32.77 -3.65 -67.64
C LYS A 2 31.52 -4.44 -68.14
N PRO A 3 30.29 -4.25 -67.62
CA PRO A 3 29.58 -2.99 -67.87
C PRO A 3 28.56 -2.51 -66.81
N GLN A 4 28.10 -1.25 -66.99
CA GLN A 4 26.75 -0.70 -66.74
C GLN A 4 26.08 -0.89 -65.35
N GLY A 5 25.37 0.09 -64.79
CA GLY A 5 25.09 1.46 -65.23
C GLY A 5 23.80 2.01 -64.58
N THR A 6 23.85 3.28 -64.14
CA THR A 6 22.74 4.26 -64.10
C THR A 6 21.29 3.77 -63.85
N ALA A 7 20.65 4.21 -62.75
CA ALA A 7 19.90 5.48 -62.74
C ALA A 7 19.08 5.67 -61.44
N ASN A 8 19.07 6.89 -60.91
CA ASN A 8 18.01 7.36 -59.99
C ASN A 8 16.71 7.56 -60.75
N PHE A 9 15.54 7.36 -60.11
CA PHE A 9 14.43 8.31 -60.23
C PHE A 9 13.47 8.24 -59.02
N TYR A 10 13.08 9.42 -58.54
CA TYR A 10 11.97 9.65 -57.61
C TYR A 10 10.61 9.51 -58.33
N TYR A 11 9.50 9.40 -57.58
CA TYR A 11 8.25 10.22 -57.64
C TYR A 11 7.16 9.61 -56.73
N LEU A 12 6.52 10.36 -55.80
CA LEU A 12 5.26 11.16 -55.92
C LEU A 12 3.98 10.30 -56.04
N SER A 13 2.75 10.66 -55.64
CA SER A 13 2.06 11.94 -55.28
C SER A 13 0.72 11.60 -54.55
N CYS A 14 -0.25 12.44 -54.18
CA CYS A 14 -0.41 13.81 -53.62
C CYS A 14 -1.95 14.05 -53.47
N LEU A 15 -2.43 14.92 -52.57
CA LEU A 15 -3.80 15.49 -52.68
C LEU A 15 -3.96 16.88 -52.02
N PHE A 16 -4.86 17.70 -52.60
CA PHE A 16 -5.02 19.15 -52.40
C PHE A 16 -6.38 19.52 -51.80
N LYS A 17 -6.53 20.76 -51.27
CA LYS A 17 -7.65 21.64 -51.71
C LYS A 17 -7.45 23.15 -51.48
N ILE A 18 -8.26 23.94 -52.18
CA ILE A 18 -8.17 25.39 -52.41
C ILE A 18 -9.38 26.09 -51.77
N GLN A 19 -9.20 27.24 -51.08
CA GLN A 19 -10.06 28.44 -51.22
C GLN A 19 -9.60 29.67 -50.41
N LYS A 20 -9.26 30.76 -51.11
CA LYS A 20 -9.82 32.11 -50.87
C LYS A 20 -9.66 32.95 -52.14
N SER A 21 -10.68 33.71 -52.51
CA SER A 21 -10.79 34.38 -53.82
C SER A 21 -10.34 35.84 -53.81
N ARG A 22 -9.88 36.34 -54.98
CA ARG A 22 -10.01 37.72 -55.53
C ARG A 22 -9.97 38.89 -54.51
N THR A 23 -9.04 39.86 -54.56
CA THR A 23 -8.64 40.69 -55.72
C THR A 23 -7.31 41.43 -55.46
N THR A 24 -6.63 41.90 -56.52
CA THR A 24 -5.80 43.15 -56.63
C THR A 24 -4.70 43.48 -55.59
N THR A 25 -3.52 44.05 -55.89
CA THR A 25 -2.72 44.30 -57.11
C THR A 25 -1.33 44.76 -56.60
N TYR A 26 -0.21 44.29 -57.15
CA TYR A 26 0.82 45.13 -57.80
C TYR A 26 2.10 44.37 -58.18
N CYS A 27 2.64 44.77 -59.32
CA CYS A 27 3.96 44.46 -59.88
C CYS A 27 5.10 44.94 -58.93
N SER A 28 6.37 44.59 -59.10
CA SER A 28 7.06 44.38 -60.39
C SER A 28 8.34 43.54 -60.31
N SER A 29 8.72 43.03 -61.48
CA SER A 29 10.05 42.51 -61.80
C SER A 29 11.13 43.59 -61.77
N TYR A 30 12.35 43.22 -61.34
CA TYR A 30 13.58 43.78 -61.91
C TYR A 30 14.54 42.66 -62.33
N LYS A 31 15.29 42.94 -63.40
CA LYS A 31 16.21 42.03 -64.07
C LYS A 31 17.48 42.82 -64.40
N PHE A 32 18.64 42.15 -64.40
CA PHE A 32 19.98 42.72 -64.61
C PHE A 32 20.49 43.54 -63.41
N LYS A 33 21.80 43.55 -63.10
CA LYS A 33 22.95 43.50 -64.01
C LYS A 33 24.13 42.74 -63.36
N LEU A 34 24.82 41.88 -64.11
CA LEU A 34 26.10 41.31 -63.63
C LEU A 34 27.12 42.44 -63.45
N ILE A 35 27.82 42.42 -62.32
CA ILE A 35 29.13 43.05 -62.15
C ILE A 35 30.09 41.90 -61.88
N TYR A 36 30.95 41.59 -62.85
CA TYR A 36 32.11 40.74 -62.61
C TYR A 36 33.12 41.57 -61.79
N VAL A 37 33.30 41.21 -60.51
CA VAL A 37 34.58 41.43 -59.85
C VAL A 37 35.37 40.14 -60.06
N PHE A 38 36.35 40.18 -60.96
CA PHE A 38 37.34 39.12 -61.06
C PHE A 38 38.26 39.22 -59.84
N LEU A 39 37.98 38.45 -58.79
CA LEU A 39 39.05 37.95 -57.94
C LEU A 39 39.85 36.93 -58.77
N ASN A 40 41.17 37.08 -58.76
CA ASN A 40 42.09 36.33 -59.61
C ASN A 40 42.07 34.84 -59.21
N PRO A 41 41.60 33.90 -60.06
CA PRO A 41 41.32 32.51 -59.66
C PRO A 41 42.58 31.63 -59.50
N ASN A 42 43.77 32.23 -59.38
CA ASN A 42 45.07 31.55 -59.43
C ASN A 42 45.94 31.74 -58.17
N LEU A 43 45.37 32.22 -57.06
CA LEU A 43 46.00 32.18 -55.73
C LEU A 43 44.95 31.78 -54.69
N ASN A 44 44.85 30.48 -54.42
CA ASN A 44 44.24 30.00 -53.18
C ASN A 44 45.34 29.25 -52.40
N PRO A 45 46.20 29.98 -51.67
CA PRO A 45 47.21 29.35 -50.83
C PRO A 45 46.47 28.50 -49.78
N ASN A 46 46.88 27.24 -49.66
CA ASN A 46 46.24 26.24 -48.81
C ASN A 46 47.27 25.87 -47.72
N PRO A 47 46.92 25.83 -46.42
CA PRO A 47 47.85 25.40 -45.38
C PRO A 47 48.42 24.02 -45.68
N ASN A 48 49.57 23.73 -45.06
CA ASN A 48 50.08 22.37 -45.06
C ASN A 48 49.11 21.48 -44.26
N MET A 49 48.31 20.68 -44.98
CA MET A 49 47.18 19.90 -44.44
C MET A 49 47.57 18.90 -43.33
N ASN A 50 48.86 18.56 -43.19
CA ASN A 50 49.37 17.69 -42.13
C ASN A 50 49.53 18.41 -40.76
N HIS A 51 49.18 19.70 -40.68
CA HIS A 51 49.48 20.59 -39.55
C HIS A 51 48.19 21.27 -39.01
N THR A 52 47.06 20.55 -39.04
CA THR A 52 45.71 21.05 -38.73
C THR A 52 45.16 20.46 -37.42
N PHE A 53 44.33 21.21 -36.68
CA PHE A 53 43.58 20.73 -35.53
C PHE A 53 42.09 21.11 -35.65
N GLU A 54 41.19 20.15 -35.40
CA GLU A 54 39.74 20.34 -35.43
C GLU A 54 39.20 20.66 -34.02
N PHE A 55 38.62 21.86 -33.87
CA PHE A 55 37.93 22.29 -32.66
C PHE A 55 36.44 21.98 -32.78
N LEU A 56 35.87 21.29 -31.80
CA LEU A 56 34.48 20.80 -31.83
C LEU A 56 33.47 21.76 -31.17
N GLY A 57 33.87 22.98 -30.83
CA GLY A 57 33.05 23.90 -30.03
C GLY A 57 32.95 23.54 -28.54
N SER A 58 33.78 22.60 -28.07
CA SER A 58 33.83 22.13 -26.67
C SER A 58 35.26 22.00 -26.11
N THR A 59 36.23 22.55 -26.84
CA THR A 59 37.67 22.37 -26.60
C THR A 59 38.40 23.68 -26.86
N ASN A 60 39.37 24.03 -26.00
CA ASN A 60 40.35 25.07 -26.25
C ASN A 60 41.77 24.58 -25.90
N LEU A 61 42.79 25.25 -26.42
CA LEU A 61 44.18 25.04 -26.06
C LEU A 61 44.69 26.24 -25.26
N ILE A 62 45.37 25.98 -24.15
CA ILE A 62 45.88 27.01 -23.23
C ILE A 62 47.40 26.88 -23.11
N ASP A 63 48.15 27.95 -23.44
CA ASP A 63 49.61 27.98 -23.29
C ASP A 63 50.02 28.83 -22.08
N ASN A 64 50.56 28.16 -21.06
CA ASN A 64 50.96 28.77 -19.78
C ASN A 64 52.24 29.60 -19.85
N ASP A 65 53.08 29.44 -20.88
CA ASP A 65 54.35 30.15 -21.01
C ASP A 65 54.20 31.42 -21.85
N LEU A 66 53.48 31.36 -22.97
CA LEU A 66 53.03 32.56 -23.70
C LEU A 66 52.09 33.44 -22.87
N SER A 67 51.40 32.85 -21.89
CA SER A 67 50.61 33.61 -20.92
C SER A 67 51.42 34.59 -20.07
N LYS A 68 52.74 34.37 -19.94
CA LYS A 68 53.66 35.26 -19.20
C LYS A 68 54.26 36.37 -20.07
N THR A 69 54.09 36.30 -21.39
CA THR A 69 54.62 37.30 -22.33
C THR A 69 53.74 38.55 -22.35
N ASP A 70 54.37 39.71 -22.20
CA ASP A 70 53.71 41.02 -22.32
C ASP A 70 53.64 41.45 -23.81
N PHE A 71 52.43 41.46 -24.35
CA PHE A 71 52.10 41.85 -25.73
C PHE A 71 51.58 43.30 -25.86
N GLN A 72 51.69 44.13 -24.81
CA GLN A 72 50.67 45.16 -24.58
C GLN A 72 51.17 46.61 -24.80
N THR A 73 52.46 46.83 -25.00
CA THR A 73 53.04 48.14 -25.38
C THR A 73 53.82 48.12 -26.69
N SER A 74 54.52 47.02 -27.00
CA SER A 74 55.25 46.80 -28.25
C SER A 74 54.34 46.46 -29.44
N ASP A 75 54.88 46.57 -30.64
CA ASP A 75 54.24 46.10 -31.87
C ASP A 75 54.27 44.55 -31.91
N PHE A 76 53.20 43.91 -32.38
CA PHE A 76 53.12 42.43 -32.46
C PHE A 76 52.24 41.98 -33.63
N SER A 77 52.41 40.72 -34.04
CA SER A 77 51.62 40.10 -35.11
C SER A 77 51.15 38.70 -34.73
N LEU A 78 49.92 38.37 -35.11
CA LEU A 78 49.30 37.05 -34.97
C LEU A 78 48.93 36.53 -36.36
N GLN A 79 49.18 35.26 -36.62
CA GLN A 79 48.84 34.60 -37.88
C GLN A 79 48.17 33.25 -37.57
N CYS A 80 47.16 32.88 -38.36
CA CYS A 80 46.61 31.53 -38.37
C CYS A 80 45.92 31.24 -39.71
N TRP A 81 45.74 29.95 -40.00
CA TRP A 81 44.79 29.48 -40.99
C TRP A 81 43.52 28.98 -40.30
N ILE A 82 42.35 29.29 -40.87
CA ILE A 82 41.07 28.79 -40.36
C ILE A 82 40.17 28.24 -41.48
N LYS A 83 39.24 27.36 -41.10
CA LYS A 83 38.12 26.87 -41.92
C LYS A 83 36.92 26.57 -41.01
N THR A 84 35.75 27.16 -41.27
CA THR A 84 34.55 27.03 -40.42
C THR A 84 33.25 27.47 -41.12
N GLU A 85 32.10 27.06 -40.55
CA GLU A 85 30.74 27.58 -40.82
C GLU A 85 30.15 28.40 -39.65
N ARG A 86 30.87 28.56 -38.52
CA ARG A 86 30.35 29.16 -37.29
C ARG A 86 31.21 30.32 -36.76
N SER A 87 30.54 31.28 -36.13
CA SER A 87 31.18 32.29 -35.28
C SER A 87 31.88 31.65 -34.08
N GLY A 88 32.92 32.30 -33.56
CA GLY A 88 33.68 31.83 -32.40
C GLY A 88 35.04 32.55 -32.24
N GLU A 89 35.67 32.39 -31.09
CA GLU A 89 36.95 33.03 -30.77
C GLU A 89 38.16 32.18 -31.18
N ILE A 90 39.00 32.72 -32.06
CA ILE A 90 40.14 32.00 -32.65
C ILE A 90 41.36 32.07 -31.72
N LEU A 91 41.76 33.29 -31.31
CA LEU A 91 42.89 33.56 -30.41
C LEU A 91 42.51 34.65 -29.40
N SER A 92 42.83 34.47 -28.13
CA SER A 92 42.61 35.53 -27.12
C SER A 92 43.61 35.51 -25.97
N LYS A 93 43.74 36.67 -25.31
CA LYS A 93 44.46 36.83 -24.05
C LYS A 93 43.88 38.00 -23.27
N SER A 94 43.60 37.81 -21.99
CA SER A 94 43.14 38.87 -21.09
C SER A 94 44.03 39.02 -19.88
N SER A 95 44.35 40.25 -19.48
CA SER A 95 44.99 40.56 -18.21
C SER A 95 44.33 41.78 -17.57
N LYS A 96 44.65 42.04 -16.30
CA LYS A 96 43.93 42.98 -15.42
C LYS A 96 43.66 44.37 -16.02
N ASN A 97 44.54 44.86 -16.91
CA ASN A 97 44.45 46.19 -17.52
C ASN A 97 44.28 46.16 -19.05
N THR A 98 44.41 45.00 -19.70
CA THR A 98 44.88 44.93 -21.10
C THR A 98 44.52 43.58 -21.72
N SER A 99 44.03 43.56 -22.95
CA SER A 99 43.62 42.31 -23.61
C SER A 99 43.70 42.40 -25.14
N PHE A 100 43.69 41.25 -25.82
CA PHE A 100 43.33 41.17 -27.23
C PHE A 100 42.42 39.97 -27.51
N SER A 101 41.61 40.07 -28.55
CA SER A 101 40.88 38.93 -29.12
C SER A 101 40.83 39.00 -30.65
N LEU A 102 40.95 37.83 -31.27
CA LEU A 102 40.74 37.59 -32.69
C LEU A 102 39.62 36.56 -32.80
N HIS A 103 38.46 36.97 -33.34
CA HIS A 103 37.25 36.14 -33.37
C HIS A 103 36.46 36.36 -34.66
N ILE A 104 35.49 35.49 -34.92
CA ILE A 104 34.51 35.65 -36.00
C ILE A 104 33.17 35.98 -35.36
N ASN A 105 32.53 37.07 -35.79
CA ASN A 105 31.23 37.47 -35.26
C ASN A 105 30.05 36.72 -35.94
N GLU A 106 28.83 36.92 -35.44
CA GLU A 106 27.61 36.28 -35.99
C GLU A 106 27.33 36.63 -37.47
N GLN A 107 27.87 37.74 -37.98
CA GLN A 107 27.76 38.13 -39.39
C GLN A 107 28.84 37.46 -40.26
N GLY A 108 29.73 36.67 -39.64
CA GLY A 108 30.84 35.97 -40.26
C GLY A 108 32.09 36.80 -40.51
N ASN A 109 32.14 38.05 -40.04
CA ASN A 109 33.30 38.92 -40.21
C ASN A 109 34.38 38.55 -39.19
N VAL A 110 35.65 38.52 -39.62
CA VAL A 110 36.79 38.40 -38.70
C VAL A 110 36.99 39.75 -38.01
N VAL A 111 37.10 39.74 -36.70
CA VAL A 111 37.25 40.90 -35.82
C VAL A 111 38.50 40.76 -34.98
N PHE A 112 39.39 41.75 -35.04
CA PHE A 112 40.54 41.87 -34.16
C PHE A 112 40.35 43.07 -33.22
N SER A 113 40.44 42.84 -31.92
CA SER A 113 40.28 43.84 -30.87
C SER A 113 41.49 43.87 -29.95
N VAL A 114 41.88 45.07 -29.51
CA VAL A 114 42.93 45.30 -28.50
C VAL A 114 42.44 46.32 -27.48
N LYS A 115 42.53 45.99 -26.19
CA LYS A 115 42.24 46.87 -25.05
C LYS A 115 43.53 47.30 -24.37
N THR A 116 43.70 48.60 -24.16
CA THR A 116 44.86 49.17 -23.45
C THR A 116 44.54 49.55 -22.00
N ALA A 117 45.58 49.81 -21.20
CA ALA A 117 45.49 50.16 -19.78
C ALA A 117 44.68 51.45 -19.47
N THR A 118 44.29 52.21 -20.50
CA THR A 118 43.43 53.40 -20.39
C THR A 118 41.94 53.10 -20.66
N GLU A 119 41.54 51.83 -20.58
CA GLU A 119 40.18 51.31 -20.87
C GLU A 119 39.66 51.53 -22.30
N THR A 120 40.50 52.05 -23.20
CA THR A 120 40.19 52.17 -24.63
C THR A 120 40.34 50.82 -25.34
N GLN A 121 39.25 50.33 -25.94
CA GLN A 121 39.27 49.23 -26.89
C GLN A 121 39.27 49.79 -28.32
N ASN A 122 40.27 49.40 -29.10
CA ASN A 122 40.32 49.58 -30.55
C ASN A 122 39.96 48.25 -31.21
N SER A 123 39.20 48.30 -32.30
CA SER A 123 38.78 47.09 -33.02
C SER A 123 38.71 47.35 -34.53
N ILE A 124 39.13 46.36 -35.31
CA ILE A 124 38.99 46.31 -36.78
C ILE A 124 38.22 45.04 -37.15
N ALA A 125 37.38 45.11 -38.18
CA ALA A 125 36.56 43.99 -38.66
C ALA A 125 36.56 43.93 -40.19
N THR A 126 36.43 42.73 -40.76
CA THR A 126 36.25 42.57 -42.21
C THR A 126 34.85 42.95 -42.67
N ASN A 127 34.72 43.22 -43.97
CA ASN A 127 33.45 43.43 -44.67
C ASN A 127 33.04 42.21 -45.53
N VAL A 128 33.77 41.10 -45.39
CA VAL A 128 33.54 39.81 -46.04
C VAL A 128 33.44 38.74 -44.96
N SER A 129 32.45 37.85 -45.10
CA SER A 129 32.25 36.69 -44.24
C SER A 129 33.23 35.57 -44.59
N VAL A 130 33.70 34.84 -43.56
CA VAL A 130 34.55 33.64 -43.68
C VAL A 130 33.81 32.33 -43.32
N LEU A 131 32.47 32.37 -43.23
CA LEU A 131 31.63 31.23 -42.84
C LEU A 131 31.13 30.43 -44.05
N ASP A 132 32.04 29.84 -44.82
CA ASP A 132 31.71 29.15 -46.07
C ASP A 132 32.55 27.89 -46.38
N GLU A 133 33.15 27.28 -45.35
CA GLU A 133 34.02 26.10 -45.45
C GLU A 133 35.30 26.27 -46.30
N ASN A 134 35.62 27.46 -46.80
CA ASN A 134 36.93 27.70 -47.42
C ASN A 134 38.03 27.89 -46.37
N TRP A 135 39.28 27.69 -46.80
CA TRP A 135 40.45 28.07 -46.02
C TRP A 135 40.69 29.57 -46.12
N TYR A 136 40.86 30.22 -44.98
CA TYR A 136 41.27 31.62 -44.89
C TYR A 136 42.55 31.76 -44.11
N HIS A 137 43.49 32.51 -44.68
CA HIS A 137 44.65 33.02 -44.00
C HIS A 137 44.28 34.32 -43.30
N ILE A 138 44.49 34.38 -41.98
CA ILE A 138 44.25 35.57 -41.17
C ILE A 138 45.58 36.03 -40.58
N THR A 139 45.94 37.28 -40.85
CA THR A 139 47.03 37.96 -40.12
C THR A 139 46.51 39.23 -39.47
N ALA A 140 46.66 39.34 -38.15
CA ALA A 140 46.31 40.50 -37.37
C ALA A 140 47.60 41.17 -36.86
N VAL A 141 47.79 42.45 -37.19
CA VAL A 141 49.00 43.21 -36.82
C VAL A 141 48.62 44.40 -35.95
N LYS A 142 49.25 44.51 -34.79
CA LYS A 142 49.15 45.66 -33.89
C LYS A 142 50.43 46.47 -34.00
N THR A 143 50.29 47.74 -34.35
CA THR A 143 51.34 48.76 -34.19
C THR A 143 51.02 49.68 -33.01
N THR A 144 51.93 50.59 -32.70
CA THR A 144 51.75 51.63 -31.68
C THR A 144 50.60 52.60 -31.98
N ALA A 145 50.22 52.78 -33.26
CA ALA A 145 49.19 53.74 -33.68
C ALA A 145 47.96 53.12 -34.38
N PHE A 146 48.10 51.95 -35.01
CA PHE A 146 47.08 51.34 -35.87
C PHE A 146 46.97 49.83 -35.67
N LEU A 147 45.77 49.29 -35.90
CA LEU A 147 45.52 47.88 -36.13
C LEU A 147 45.37 47.63 -37.63
N TYR A 148 45.93 46.52 -38.11
CA TYR A 148 45.76 46.02 -39.48
C TYR A 148 45.23 44.58 -39.42
N LEU A 149 44.39 44.24 -40.39
CA LEU A 149 43.86 42.89 -40.55
C LEU A 149 43.96 42.51 -42.03
N TYR A 150 44.59 41.38 -42.30
CA TYR A 150 44.79 40.83 -43.63
C TYR A 150 44.00 39.53 -43.75
N ILE A 151 43.24 39.38 -44.83
CA ILE A 151 42.66 38.08 -45.24
C ILE A 151 43.22 37.70 -46.60
N ASN A 152 43.83 36.51 -46.70
CA ASN A 152 44.38 35.97 -47.95
C ASN A 152 45.26 36.99 -48.72
N ASP A 153 46.19 37.64 -48.01
CA ASP A 153 47.04 38.77 -48.45
C ASP A 153 46.39 40.16 -48.67
N LEU A 154 45.06 40.26 -48.73
CA LEU A 154 44.36 41.54 -48.90
C LEU A 154 44.34 42.36 -47.60
N ALA A 155 45.02 43.50 -47.62
CA ALA A 155 45.09 44.45 -46.51
C ALA A 155 43.78 45.25 -46.32
N LEU A 156 43.25 45.27 -45.09
CA LEU A 156 42.18 46.19 -44.66
C LEU A 156 42.72 47.17 -43.61
N GLN A 157 42.37 48.46 -43.75
CA GLN A 157 42.75 49.54 -42.85
C GLN A 157 41.56 50.52 -42.67
N ILE A 158 41.51 51.23 -41.53
CA ILE A 158 40.52 52.27 -41.13
C ILE A 158 39.20 51.63 -40.60
N GLU A 159 38.55 52.06 -39.50
CA GLU A 159 38.61 53.27 -38.65
C GLU A 159 38.51 52.90 -37.15
N ASN A 160 38.99 53.75 -36.22
CA ASN A 160 38.93 53.48 -34.77
C ASN A 160 37.51 53.70 -34.20
N SER A 161 36.80 52.61 -33.85
CA SER A 161 35.55 52.70 -33.09
C SER A 161 35.78 52.67 -31.56
N THR A 162 35.98 53.82 -30.93
CA THR A 162 36.20 53.92 -29.48
C THR A 162 34.92 53.59 -28.70
N LYS A 163 34.90 52.46 -27.97
CA LYS A 163 33.87 52.16 -26.96
C LYS A 163 34.51 51.99 -25.58
N THR A 164 34.02 52.76 -24.61
CA THR A 164 34.39 52.60 -23.19
C THR A 164 33.63 51.41 -22.60
N LEU A 165 34.33 50.41 -22.08
CA LEU A 165 33.75 49.20 -21.49
C LEU A 165 34.32 48.92 -20.10
N LYS A 166 33.42 48.67 -19.14
CA LYS A 166 33.73 48.40 -17.73
C LYS A 166 34.72 47.25 -17.56
N THR A 167 35.49 47.31 -16.49
CA THR A 167 36.55 46.35 -16.13
C THR A 167 36.01 44.96 -15.78
N GLY A 168 36.63 43.94 -16.38
CA GLY A 168 36.57 42.55 -15.91
C GLY A 168 37.75 42.27 -14.97
N THR A 169 37.56 41.44 -13.96
CA THR A 169 38.51 41.26 -12.84
C THR A 169 39.35 39.99 -12.89
N LYS A 170 39.31 39.24 -14.00
CA LYS A 170 40.05 37.98 -14.18
C LYS A 170 41.22 38.16 -15.15
N GLU A 171 42.35 37.54 -14.82
CA GLU A 171 43.43 37.28 -15.77
C GLU A 171 43.13 35.96 -16.49
N GLU A 172 43.19 35.96 -17.81
CA GLU A 172 42.95 34.78 -18.64
C GLU A 172 44.19 34.46 -19.47
N LEU A 173 44.51 33.17 -19.49
CA LEU A 173 45.67 32.63 -20.17
C LEU A 173 45.52 32.79 -21.70
N PHE A 174 46.65 32.77 -22.42
CA PHE A 174 46.62 32.76 -23.89
C PHE A 174 45.89 31.51 -24.38
N SER A 175 44.81 31.72 -25.15
CA SER A 175 43.94 30.66 -25.66
C SER A 175 43.99 30.57 -27.19
N ILE A 176 43.86 29.34 -27.69
CA ILE A 176 43.53 29.02 -29.09
C ILE A 176 42.20 28.26 -29.06
N GLY A 177 41.22 28.72 -29.83
CA GLY A 177 39.85 28.18 -29.83
C GLY A 177 38.91 28.75 -28.77
N GLY A 178 39.32 29.79 -28.04
CA GLY A 178 38.47 30.62 -27.18
C GLY A 178 38.71 30.48 -25.67
N SER A 179 38.52 31.57 -24.91
CA SER A 179 38.70 31.57 -23.45
C SER A 179 37.44 31.31 -22.63
N SER A 180 36.25 31.41 -23.24
CA SER A 180 34.95 31.20 -22.57
C SER A 180 34.08 30.12 -23.23
N GLU A 181 33.32 29.38 -22.42
CA GLU A 181 32.42 28.31 -22.86
C GLU A 181 31.30 28.81 -23.80
N GLU A 182 30.97 30.09 -23.75
CA GLU A 182 29.89 30.70 -24.56
C GLU A 182 30.31 31.07 -26.00
N ASN A 183 31.61 31.06 -26.33
CA ASN A 183 32.13 31.55 -27.62
C ASN A 183 33.30 30.72 -28.18
N LEU A 184 33.36 29.42 -27.88
CA LEU A 184 34.40 28.52 -28.36
C LEU A 184 34.40 28.39 -29.89
N PHE A 185 35.57 28.32 -30.49
CA PHE A 185 35.72 28.07 -31.91
C PHE A 185 35.23 26.66 -32.27
N GLN A 186 34.51 26.56 -33.40
CA GLN A 186 34.15 25.28 -34.01
C GLN A 186 34.59 25.31 -35.47
N GLY A 187 35.48 24.40 -35.85
CA GLY A 187 36.15 24.41 -37.16
C GLY A 187 37.60 23.99 -37.05
N ILE A 188 38.36 24.14 -38.14
CA ILE A 188 39.76 23.72 -38.22
C ILE A 188 40.66 24.95 -38.11
N ILE A 189 41.70 24.88 -37.26
CA ILE A 189 42.79 25.87 -37.20
C ILE A 189 44.11 25.19 -37.60
N SER A 190 44.98 25.91 -38.31
CA SER A 190 46.31 25.42 -38.70
C SER A 190 47.37 26.53 -38.58
N GLN A 191 48.62 26.13 -38.31
CA GLN A 191 49.83 26.97 -38.22
C GLN A 191 49.58 28.32 -37.50
N VAL A 192 49.32 28.27 -36.19
CA VAL A 192 49.21 29.51 -35.40
C VAL A 192 50.62 30.03 -35.11
N ALA A 193 50.92 31.26 -35.51
CA ALA A 193 52.24 31.88 -35.29
C ALA A 193 52.14 33.28 -34.70
N ILE A 194 53.14 33.65 -33.88
CA ILE A 194 53.14 34.86 -33.05
C ILE A 194 54.51 35.52 -33.12
N TRP A 195 54.56 36.80 -33.49
CA TRP A 195 55.78 37.63 -33.52
C TRP A 195 55.74 38.77 -32.51
N ASN A 196 56.90 39.12 -31.97
CA ASN A 196 57.11 40.30 -31.12
C ASN A 196 57.40 41.60 -31.91
N LYS A 197 57.02 41.63 -33.20
CA LYS A 197 57.12 42.79 -34.09
C LYS A 197 55.84 42.93 -34.93
N ALA A 198 55.60 44.13 -35.45
CA ALA A 198 54.64 44.31 -36.55
C ALA A 198 55.26 43.82 -37.85
N LEU A 199 54.59 42.88 -38.53
CA LEU A 199 54.96 42.45 -39.87
C LEU A 199 54.59 43.53 -40.90
N LEU A 200 55.51 43.82 -41.80
CA LEU A 200 55.26 44.66 -42.97
C LEU A 200 54.38 43.92 -43.99
N GLU A 201 53.64 44.65 -44.83
CA GLU A 201 52.77 44.07 -45.87
C GLU A 201 53.51 43.06 -46.78
N ASN A 202 54.75 43.37 -47.17
CA ASN A 202 55.60 42.47 -47.95
C ASN A 202 56.13 41.27 -47.15
N GLU A 203 56.24 41.35 -45.82
CA GLU A 203 56.51 40.19 -44.97
C GLU A 203 55.28 39.29 -44.89
N VAL A 204 54.07 39.85 -44.75
CA VAL A 204 52.80 39.09 -44.72
C VAL A 204 52.58 38.34 -46.06
N SER A 205 52.74 39.02 -47.20
CA SER A 205 52.63 38.39 -48.53
C SER A 205 53.72 37.35 -48.82
N LYS A 206 54.84 37.38 -48.09
CA LYS A 206 55.90 36.36 -48.18
C LYS A 206 55.58 35.17 -47.28
N ILE A 207 55.18 35.42 -46.04
CA ILE A 207 54.82 34.42 -45.02
C ILE A 207 53.65 33.53 -45.46
N ILE A 208 52.64 34.06 -46.17
CA ILE A 208 51.53 33.26 -46.73
C ILE A 208 51.98 32.26 -47.84
N GLN A 209 53.19 32.45 -48.40
CA GLN A 209 53.75 31.61 -49.47
C GLN A 209 54.89 30.69 -48.97
N GLU A 210 55.36 30.84 -47.73
CA GLU A 210 56.46 30.06 -47.17
C GLU A 210 55.95 28.79 -46.45
N THR A 211 56.59 27.65 -46.73
CA THR A 211 56.26 26.36 -46.09
C THR A 211 56.93 26.16 -44.73
N ASP A 212 57.94 26.96 -44.41
CA ASP A 212 58.64 26.98 -43.12
C ASP A 212 58.97 28.44 -42.76
N ILE A 213 58.36 28.91 -41.66
CA ILE A 213 58.53 30.26 -41.13
C ILE A 213 59.32 30.27 -39.81
N THR A 214 59.87 29.13 -39.37
CA THR A 214 60.52 28.97 -38.06
C THR A 214 61.75 29.86 -37.87
N ASN A 215 62.42 30.24 -38.96
CA ASN A 215 63.58 31.13 -38.97
C ASN A 215 63.23 32.61 -39.27
N THR A 216 61.97 33.01 -39.13
CA THR A 216 61.56 34.41 -39.32
C THR A 216 61.96 35.28 -38.12
N ASP A 217 62.56 36.44 -38.42
CA ASP A 217 62.97 37.41 -37.41
C ASP A 217 61.79 37.91 -36.56
N GLY A 218 61.95 37.87 -35.23
CA GLY A 218 60.93 38.24 -34.25
C GLY A 218 59.89 37.16 -33.92
N LEU A 219 59.99 35.93 -34.45
CA LEU A 219 59.07 34.85 -34.11
C LEU A 219 59.24 34.41 -32.64
N LEU A 220 58.16 34.42 -31.86
CA LEU A 220 58.14 33.94 -30.48
C LEU A 220 57.73 32.47 -30.38
N LYS A 221 56.72 32.07 -31.16
CA LYS A 221 56.13 30.74 -31.12
C LYS A 221 55.43 30.42 -32.43
N ILE A 222 55.49 29.15 -32.81
CA ILE A 222 54.62 28.52 -33.79
C ILE A 222 53.95 27.30 -33.13
N TYR A 223 52.67 27.08 -33.44
CA TYR A 223 51.94 25.86 -33.13
C TYR A 223 51.71 25.12 -34.44
N ASP A 224 52.54 24.11 -34.63
CA ASP A 224 52.57 23.30 -35.83
C ASP A 224 52.00 21.93 -35.47
N PHE A 225 50.72 21.69 -35.81
CA PHE A 225 49.91 20.57 -35.28
C PHE A 225 50.24 19.22 -35.94
N VAL A 226 51.53 18.83 -35.94
CA VAL A 226 52.05 17.61 -36.55
C VAL A 226 51.60 16.37 -35.76
N ASP A 227 51.08 15.37 -36.47
CA ASP A 227 50.79 14.00 -35.98
C ASP A 227 50.01 13.89 -34.65
N GLY A 228 49.21 14.90 -34.31
CA GLY A 228 48.27 14.85 -33.18
C GLY A 228 48.93 14.60 -31.82
N TYR A 229 50.17 15.07 -31.61
CA TYR A 229 50.90 14.86 -30.34
C TYR A 229 50.32 15.72 -29.20
N ILE A 230 49.21 15.25 -28.65
CA ILE A 230 48.49 15.83 -27.53
C ILE A 230 49.26 15.56 -26.22
N PRO A 231 49.54 16.57 -25.38
CA PRO A 231 50.11 16.34 -24.05
C PRO A 231 49.05 15.70 -23.13
N LEU A 232 49.03 14.36 -23.11
CA LEU A 232 48.07 13.53 -22.39
C LEU A 232 48.00 13.83 -20.88
N ASP A 233 49.08 14.37 -20.30
CA ASP A 233 49.17 14.80 -18.91
C ASP A 233 48.30 16.03 -18.58
N LYS A 234 47.73 16.70 -19.59
CA LYS A 234 46.81 17.83 -19.43
C LYS A 234 45.33 17.44 -19.43
N PHE A 235 45.00 16.18 -19.72
CA PHE A 235 43.62 15.71 -19.81
C PHE A 235 43.21 14.98 -18.54
N LYS A 236 42.15 15.45 -17.91
CA LYS A 236 41.49 14.75 -16.79
C LYS A 236 40.14 14.19 -17.22
N LEU A 237 39.87 12.98 -16.77
CA LEU A 237 38.55 12.36 -16.83
C LEU A 237 37.88 12.45 -15.47
N SER A 238 36.55 12.49 -15.47
CA SER A 238 35.76 12.32 -14.25
C SER A 238 34.57 11.38 -14.46
N VAL A 239 34.18 10.70 -13.38
CA VAL A 239 32.93 9.95 -13.28
C VAL A 239 32.24 10.35 -11.97
N THR A 240 30.98 10.77 -12.06
CA THR A 240 30.12 11.05 -10.91
C THR A 240 29.11 9.94 -10.78
N LEU A 241 29.17 9.20 -9.67
CA LEU A 241 28.18 8.19 -9.29
C LEU A 241 27.31 8.76 -8.18
N LYS A 242 26.00 8.70 -8.37
CA LYS A 242 25.00 9.04 -7.35
C LYS A 242 24.38 7.74 -6.85
N ILE A 243 24.79 7.28 -5.67
CA ILE A 243 24.38 5.99 -5.11
C ILE A 243 23.32 6.23 -4.05
N LYS A 244 22.16 5.58 -4.19
CA LYS A 244 21.08 5.61 -3.21
C LYS A 244 20.86 4.22 -2.62
N ASN A 245 20.81 4.14 -1.30
CA ASN A 245 20.47 2.92 -0.58
C ASN A 245 18.96 2.86 -0.31
N THR A 246 18.27 1.88 -0.89
CA THR A 246 16.85 1.56 -0.65
C THR A 246 16.65 0.20 0.04
N SER A 247 17.73 -0.40 0.58
CA SER A 247 17.66 -1.60 1.43
C SER A 247 17.27 -1.25 2.87
N PHE A 248 16.84 -2.24 3.65
CA PHE A 248 16.42 -2.07 5.04
C PHE A 248 17.57 -1.88 6.04
N GLU A 249 18.82 -1.95 5.58
CA GLU A 249 20.02 -1.81 6.41
C GLU A 249 21.02 -0.85 5.76
N ALA A 250 22.03 -0.43 6.53
CA ALA A 250 23.14 0.30 5.97
C ALA A 250 23.99 -0.62 5.06
N LEU A 251 24.49 -0.06 3.97
CA LEU A 251 25.50 -0.68 3.12
C LEU A 251 26.88 -0.31 3.66
N GLU A 252 27.68 -1.30 4.06
CA GLU A 252 29.05 -1.13 4.54
C GLU A 252 30.04 -1.47 3.41
N LEU A 253 31.11 -0.68 3.27
CA LEU A 253 32.17 -0.87 2.27
C LEU A 253 33.08 -2.03 2.69
N THR A 254 33.20 -3.08 1.87
CA THR A 254 33.98 -4.29 2.19
C THR A 254 35.30 -4.41 1.44
N ASP A 255 35.34 -4.03 0.16
CA ASP A 255 36.52 -4.13 -0.69
C ASP A 255 36.70 -2.86 -1.52
N LEU A 256 37.96 -2.48 -1.75
CA LEU A 256 38.35 -1.29 -2.50
C LEU A 256 39.68 -1.51 -3.24
N VAL A 257 39.69 -1.27 -4.55
CA VAL A 257 40.84 -1.52 -5.44
C VAL A 257 41.62 -0.23 -5.80
N MET A 258 41.31 0.91 -5.18
CA MET A 258 42.04 2.19 -5.36
C MET A 258 42.34 2.88 -4.02
N THR A 259 43.51 3.48 -3.88
CA THR A 259 44.01 4.04 -2.61
C THR A 259 43.62 5.50 -2.32
N ASP A 260 43.18 6.27 -3.32
CA ASP A 260 43.14 7.74 -3.26
C ASP A 260 41.77 8.35 -3.65
N VAL A 261 40.67 7.64 -3.37
CA VAL A 261 39.30 8.12 -3.59
C VAL A 261 38.53 8.17 -2.28
N ASN A 262 37.88 9.30 -2.01
CA ASN A 262 36.97 9.45 -0.87
C ASN A 262 35.63 8.74 -1.16
N ILE A 263 35.58 7.43 -0.92
CA ILE A 263 34.37 6.59 -0.97
C ILE A 263 33.85 6.45 0.47
N PRO A 264 32.56 6.72 0.74
CA PRO A 264 32.03 6.60 2.09
C PRO A 264 32.09 5.14 2.55
N SER A 265 32.59 4.89 3.77
CA SER A 265 32.68 3.54 4.31
C SER A 265 31.31 2.91 4.60
N ARG A 266 30.25 3.74 4.64
CA ARG A 266 28.88 3.37 4.99
C ARG A 266 27.89 4.26 4.25
N ILE A 267 26.77 3.71 3.80
CA ILE A 267 25.60 4.43 3.27
C ILE A 267 24.37 3.96 4.06
N ASN A 268 23.72 4.83 4.82
CA ASN A 268 22.56 4.47 5.66
C ASN A 268 21.29 4.24 4.83
N VAL A 269 20.24 3.71 5.47
CA VAL A 269 18.92 3.52 4.85
C VAL A 269 18.36 4.86 4.37
N ASP A 270 17.81 4.87 3.15
CA ASP A 270 17.31 6.06 2.44
C ASP A 270 18.35 7.18 2.20
N GLU A 271 19.62 6.95 2.51
CA GLU A 271 20.71 7.89 2.23
C GLU A 271 21.11 7.85 0.74
N GLU A 272 21.48 9.01 0.23
CA GLU A 272 22.01 9.20 -1.12
C GLU A 272 23.37 9.89 -1.04
N VAL A 273 24.39 9.27 -1.64
CA VAL A 273 25.77 9.77 -1.65
C VAL A 273 26.25 10.01 -3.07
N THR A 274 27.06 11.06 -3.27
CA THR A 274 27.68 11.35 -4.57
C THR A 274 29.18 11.09 -4.49
N ILE A 275 29.66 10.11 -5.24
CA ILE A 275 31.08 9.74 -5.37
C ILE A 275 31.60 10.36 -6.68
N ARG A 276 32.70 11.11 -6.60
CA ARG A 276 33.39 11.68 -7.76
C ARG A 276 34.77 11.01 -7.90
N LEU A 277 34.92 10.27 -8.99
CA LEU A 277 36.18 9.67 -9.42
C LEU A 277 36.86 10.60 -10.42
N GLU A 278 38.15 10.86 -10.25
CA GLU A 278 38.97 11.61 -11.22
C GLU A 278 40.19 10.79 -11.64
N SER A 279 40.64 10.98 -12.88
CA SER A 279 41.89 10.36 -13.34
C SER A 279 43.13 11.05 -12.75
N GLY A 280 44.19 10.27 -12.56
CA GLY A 280 45.50 10.78 -12.16
C GLY A 280 46.25 11.49 -13.30
N ALA A 281 47.58 11.33 -13.35
CA ALA A 281 48.43 11.93 -14.38
C ALA A 281 48.20 11.40 -15.81
N PHE A 282 47.40 10.33 -15.97
CA PHE A 282 46.96 9.80 -17.26
C PHE A 282 45.43 9.77 -17.30
N PRO A 283 44.79 10.06 -18.45
CA PRO A 283 43.33 10.05 -18.61
C PRO A 283 42.77 8.64 -18.69
N VAL A 284 42.84 7.91 -17.57
CA VAL A 284 42.24 6.59 -17.35
C VAL A 284 41.68 6.54 -15.93
N ILE A 285 40.45 6.05 -15.79
CA ILE A 285 39.85 5.64 -14.51
C ILE A 285 39.60 4.14 -14.60
N ASN A 286 40.07 3.40 -13.60
CA ASN A 286 39.75 2.00 -13.38
C ASN A 286 39.57 1.77 -11.87
N ALA A 287 38.33 1.78 -11.41
CA ALA A 287 37.98 1.65 -10.00
C ALA A 287 37.05 0.46 -9.79
N ALA A 288 37.26 -0.30 -8.72
CA ALA A 288 36.33 -1.30 -8.26
C ALA A 288 36.17 -1.20 -6.74
N PHE A 289 34.94 -1.23 -6.26
CA PHE A 289 34.60 -1.20 -4.85
C PHE A 289 33.30 -1.96 -4.58
N GLN A 290 33.18 -2.58 -3.41
CA GLN A 290 32.05 -3.43 -3.05
C GLN A 290 31.36 -2.93 -1.79
N TYR A 291 30.04 -2.82 -1.86
CA TYR A 291 29.18 -2.60 -0.69
C TYR A 291 28.48 -3.90 -0.29
N LYS A 292 28.21 -4.07 1.00
CA LYS A 292 27.58 -5.26 1.56
C LYS A 292 26.65 -4.91 2.73
N ASN A 293 25.57 -5.67 2.88
CA ASN A 293 24.78 -5.74 4.11
C ASN A 293 24.59 -7.22 4.52
N ARG A 294 23.68 -7.54 5.45
CA ARG A 294 23.40 -8.94 5.84
C ARG A 294 22.85 -9.80 4.70
N SER A 295 22.17 -9.17 3.74
CA SER A 295 21.38 -9.83 2.71
C SER A 295 22.26 -10.27 1.54
N GLY A 296 23.16 -9.40 1.07
CA GLY A 296 24.12 -9.71 0.01
C GLY A 296 25.15 -8.59 -0.19
N SER A 297 25.91 -8.68 -1.28
CA SER A 297 26.87 -7.67 -1.72
C SER A 297 26.59 -7.16 -3.13
N THR A 298 27.10 -5.98 -3.45
CA THR A 298 27.08 -5.42 -4.80
C THR A 298 28.44 -4.81 -5.16
N LEU A 299 29.02 -5.29 -6.26
CA LEU A 299 30.30 -4.85 -6.78
C LEU A 299 30.08 -3.79 -7.86
N ILE A 300 30.71 -2.63 -7.68
CA ILE A 300 30.64 -1.50 -8.61
C ILE A 300 32.01 -1.37 -9.28
N THR A 301 32.05 -1.55 -10.60
CA THR A 301 33.25 -1.40 -11.43
C THR A 301 33.08 -0.22 -12.39
N VAL A 302 34.03 0.71 -12.38
CA VAL A 302 34.04 1.89 -13.24
C VAL A 302 35.30 1.89 -14.10
N LYS A 303 35.11 1.92 -15.41
CA LYS A 303 36.17 2.06 -16.40
C LYS A 303 35.87 3.25 -17.32
N LYS A 304 36.79 4.21 -17.41
CA LYS A 304 36.71 5.34 -18.36
C LYS A 304 38.09 5.65 -18.94
N ASN A 305 38.15 5.99 -20.22
CA ASN A 305 39.34 6.49 -20.89
C ASN A 305 38.91 7.55 -21.93
N LEU A 306 39.85 8.06 -22.74
CA LEU A 306 39.54 9.06 -23.80
C LEU A 306 38.62 8.55 -24.91
N ASP A 307 38.42 7.23 -25.04
CA ASP A 307 37.47 6.65 -25.99
C ASP A 307 36.09 6.50 -25.31
N ARG A 308 35.13 7.32 -25.75
CA ARG A 308 33.75 7.26 -25.29
C ARG A 308 33.09 5.89 -25.48
N PHE A 309 33.53 5.09 -26.46
CA PHE A 309 33.01 3.75 -26.74
C PHE A 309 33.61 2.67 -25.81
N ASN A 310 34.66 2.99 -25.06
CA ASN A 310 35.36 2.09 -24.13
C ASN A 310 35.16 2.51 -22.66
N THR A 311 34.14 3.34 -22.41
CA THR A 311 33.64 3.70 -21.08
C THR A 311 32.56 2.72 -20.65
N SER A 312 32.67 2.15 -19.46
CA SER A 312 31.68 1.23 -18.88
C SER A 312 31.58 1.39 -17.37
N ILE A 313 30.35 1.48 -16.87
CA ILE A 313 30.02 1.30 -15.46
C ILE A 313 29.26 -0.02 -15.38
N ILE A 314 29.74 -0.95 -14.55
CA ILE A 314 29.18 -2.28 -14.40
C ILE A 314 28.87 -2.49 -12.91
N THR A 315 27.65 -2.89 -12.63
CA THR A 315 27.17 -3.25 -11.31
C THR A 315 26.80 -4.73 -11.29
N LEU A 316 27.19 -5.43 -10.23
CA LEU A 316 26.97 -6.86 -10.05
C LEU A 316 26.53 -7.13 -8.62
N SER A 317 25.23 -7.31 -8.42
CA SER A 317 24.66 -7.71 -7.13
C SER A 317 24.54 -9.23 -6.98
N ASP A 318 24.73 -9.70 -5.74
CA ASP A 318 24.29 -11.03 -5.30
C ASP A 318 22.75 -11.15 -5.42
N LYS A 319 22.22 -12.38 -5.46
CA LYS A 319 20.79 -12.66 -5.69
C LYS A 319 19.80 -11.93 -4.75
N ASP A 320 20.27 -11.49 -3.60
CA ASP A 320 19.48 -10.91 -2.51
C ASP A 320 19.48 -9.38 -2.52
N LEU A 321 20.43 -8.77 -3.24
CA LEU A 321 20.40 -7.36 -3.58
C LEU A 321 19.94 -7.21 -5.05
N VAL A 322 19.39 -6.05 -5.35
CA VAL A 322 19.14 -5.60 -6.72
C VAL A 322 19.75 -4.23 -6.90
N ASP A 323 20.33 -4.04 -8.07
CA ASP A 323 20.79 -2.75 -8.54
C ASP A 323 20.00 -2.27 -9.75
N ASP A 324 19.77 -0.96 -9.82
CA ASP A 324 19.27 -0.26 -11.00
C ASP A 324 20.22 0.89 -11.34
N LEU A 325 20.85 0.82 -12.51
CA LEU A 325 21.90 1.73 -12.96
C LEU A 325 21.43 2.53 -14.18
N ALA A 326 21.26 3.85 -14.00
CA ALA A 326 20.86 4.78 -15.04
C ALA A 326 22.00 5.76 -15.38
N ILE A 327 22.67 5.57 -16.52
CA ILE A 327 23.64 6.53 -17.05
C ILE A 327 22.88 7.73 -17.64
N LYS A 328 23.09 8.92 -17.07
CA LYS A 328 22.39 10.16 -17.49
C LYS A 328 23.17 10.93 -18.56
N GLU A 329 24.48 10.99 -18.40
CA GLU A 329 25.40 11.71 -19.28
C GLU A 329 26.66 10.86 -19.49
N ASN A 330 27.15 10.78 -20.73
CA ASN A 330 28.41 10.12 -21.03
C ASN A 330 29.11 10.79 -22.23
N GLU A 331 29.99 11.74 -21.91
CA GLU A 331 30.83 12.45 -22.86
C GLU A 331 32.29 12.02 -22.70
N THR A 332 33.20 12.53 -23.53
CA THR A 332 34.62 12.15 -23.51
C THR A 332 35.25 12.38 -22.12
N PHE A 333 34.95 13.50 -21.47
CA PHE A 333 35.60 13.91 -20.21
C PHE A 333 34.78 13.66 -18.93
N ILE A 334 33.45 13.51 -19.04
CA ILE A 334 32.54 13.36 -17.90
C ILE A 334 31.60 12.17 -18.15
N SER A 335 31.33 11.37 -17.12
CA SER A 335 30.16 10.49 -17.09
C SER A 335 29.40 10.67 -15.78
N LYS A 336 28.07 10.68 -15.84
CA LYS A 336 27.17 10.72 -14.68
C LYS A 336 26.26 9.50 -14.71
N ALA A 337 26.21 8.76 -13.60
CA ALA A 337 25.26 7.67 -13.43
C ALA A 337 24.58 7.72 -12.05
N GLU A 338 23.31 7.34 -12.02
CA GLU A 338 22.55 7.09 -10.80
C GLU A 338 22.46 5.58 -10.57
N LEU A 339 22.66 5.14 -9.34
CA LEU A 339 22.65 3.74 -8.92
C LEU A 339 21.76 3.58 -7.69
N ASN A 340 20.64 2.88 -7.82
CA ASN A 340 19.81 2.49 -6.69
C ASN A 340 20.18 1.06 -6.26
N ILE A 341 20.48 0.84 -4.98
CA ILE A 341 20.78 -0.49 -4.41
C ILE A 341 19.70 -0.82 -3.38
N GLY A 342 18.93 -1.88 -3.61
CA GLY A 342 17.85 -2.33 -2.75
C GLY A 342 17.88 -3.84 -2.50
N GLU A 343 16.94 -4.36 -1.70
CA GLU A 343 16.81 -5.80 -1.48
C GLU A 343 15.86 -6.47 -2.47
N ASN A 344 16.22 -7.67 -2.91
CA ASN A 344 15.32 -8.55 -3.64
C ASN A 344 14.33 -9.18 -2.65
N MET A 345 13.25 -8.47 -2.35
CA MET A 345 12.23 -8.88 -1.36
C MET A 345 11.72 -10.31 -1.56
N ILE A 346 11.62 -10.80 -2.80
CA ILE A 346 11.17 -12.16 -3.09
C ILE A 346 12.22 -13.17 -2.59
N VAL A 347 13.49 -12.95 -2.91
CA VAL A 347 14.59 -13.86 -2.53
C VAL A 347 14.87 -13.78 -1.03
N VAL A 348 14.89 -12.58 -0.45
CA VAL A 348 15.06 -12.36 1.00
C VAL A 348 13.94 -13.02 1.80
N ASN A 349 12.67 -12.80 1.45
CA ASN A 349 11.55 -13.43 2.15
C ASN A 349 11.57 -14.97 2.03
N MET A 350 11.90 -15.50 0.84
CA MET A 350 12.01 -16.96 0.65
C MET A 350 13.18 -17.57 1.43
N ARG A 351 14.31 -16.89 1.55
CA ARG A 351 15.43 -17.29 2.43
C ARG A 351 15.00 -17.29 3.90
N ASN A 352 14.38 -16.21 4.35
CA ASN A 352 13.92 -16.06 5.73
C ASN A 352 12.90 -17.15 6.10
N LEU A 353 11.95 -17.42 5.20
CA LEU A 353 10.98 -18.51 5.33
C LEU A 353 11.66 -19.89 5.36
N TYR A 354 12.64 -20.13 4.48
CA TYR A 354 13.40 -21.38 4.46
C TYR A 354 14.19 -21.60 5.77
N ASN A 355 14.85 -20.57 6.28
CA ASN A 355 15.60 -20.62 7.54
C ASN A 355 14.65 -20.88 8.73
N PHE A 356 13.53 -20.15 8.80
CA PHE A 356 12.47 -20.35 9.80
C PHE A 356 11.91 -21.78 9.78
N LEU A 357 11.48 -22.28 8.62
CA LEU A 357 10.92 -23.62 8.49
C LEU A 357 11.95 -24.70 8.86
N ASN A 358 13.23 -24.51 8.52
CA ASN A 358 14.29 -25.43 8.95
C ASN A 358 14.61 -25.35 10.45
N GLY A 359 14.50 -24.17 11.08
CA GLY A 359 14.66 -24.01 12.53
C GLY A 359 13.60 -24.77 13.34
N LEU A 360 12.40 -24.92 12.80
CA LEU A 360 11.29 -25.67 13.41
C LEU A 360 11.31 -27.18 13.10
N ARG A 361 12.04 -27.63 12.06
CA ARG A 361 12.15 -29.07 11.72
C ARG A 361 12.83 -29.84 12.86
N GLY A 362 12.15 -30.88 13.33
CA GLY A 362 12.60 -31.70 14.46
C GLY A 362 12.19 -31.17 15.84
N TYR A 363 11.60 -29.97 15.92
CA TYR A 363 10.87 -29.51 17.10
C TYR A 363 9.36 -29.74 16.92
N LEU A 364 8.78 -29.31 15.80
CA LEU A 364 7.38 -29.54 15.47
C LEU A 364 7.17 -30.83 14.65
N LYS A 365 5.98 -31.42 14.77
CA LYS A 365 5.51 -32.52 13.92
C LYS A 365 5.18 -32.00 12.52
N CYS A 366 5.22 -32.88 11.51
CA CYS A 366 4.93 -32.48 10.12
C CYS A 366 3.50 -31.95 9.93
N ASP A 367 2.51 -32.50 10.64
CA ASP A 367 1.11 -32.08 10.56
C ASP A 367 0.81 -30.77 11.31
N GLN A 368 1.78 -30.22 12.06
CA GLN A 368 1.69 -28.89 12.65
C GLN A 368 2.11 -27.78 11.67
N ILE A 369 2.72 -28.10 10.52
CA ILE A 369 3.24 -27.11 9.56
C ILE A 369 2.52 -27.27 8.22
N GLN A 370 1.74 -26.27 7.82
CA GLN A 370 1.09 -26.21 6.52
C GLN A 370 1.67 -25.07 5.68
N THR A 371 2.26 -25.39 4.53
CA THR A 371 2.80 -24.46 3.53
C THR A 371 2.02 -24.55 2.22
N PRO A 372 2.08 -23.54 1.33
CA PRO A 372 1.63 -23.67 -0.05
C PRO A 372 2.56 -24.58 -0.87
N GLY A 373 2.05 -25.14 -1.96
CA GLY A 373 2.81 -26.04 -2.84
C GLY A 373 3.12 -27.43 -2.26
N GLY A 374 3.84 -28.22 -3.03
CA GLY A 374 3.95 -29.68 -2.85
C GLY A 374 3.20 -30.38 -3.98
N ASN A 375 2.09 -31.05 -3.67
CA ASN A 375 1.16 -31.62 -4.64
C ASN A 375 -0.23 -30.94 -4.58
N LEU A 376 -1.15 -31.33 -5.46
CA LEU A 376 -2.50 -30.74 -5.54
C LEU A 376 -3.32 -30.88 -4.24
N LEU A 377 -3.14 -31.97 -3.48
CA LEU A 377 -3.80 -32.14 -2.18
C LEU A 377 -3.24 -31.16 -1.15
N ASP A 378 -1.91 -30.99 -1.09
CA ASP A 378 -1.26 -30.05 -0.16
C ASP A 378 -1.74 -28.61 -0.42
N GLU A 379 -1.84 -28.23 -1.70
CA GLU A 379 -2.39 -26.94 -2.12
C GLU A 379 -3.87 -26.79 -1.75
N ILE A 380 -4.69 -27.85 -1.87
CA ILE A 380 -6.09 -27.83 -1.44
C ILE A 380 -6.22 -27.67 0.09
N GLU A 381 -5.43 -28.40 0.88
CA GLU A 381 -5.46 -28.29 2.34
C GLU A 381 -4.90 -26.94 2.82
N TYR A 382 -3.81 -26.44 2.24
CA TYR A 382 -3.33 -25.08 2.47
C TYR A 382 -4.40 -24.03 2.17
N ASN A 383 -5.14 -24.15 1.07
CA ASN A 383 -6.17 -23.18 0.70
C ASN A 383 -7.38 -23.20 1.65
N LYS A 384 -7.77 -24.37 2.19
CA LYS A 384 -8.76 -24.50 3.27
C LYS A 384 -8.24 -23.92 4.59
N ALA A 385 -7.01 -24.28 4.96
CA ALA A 385 -6.35 -23.85 6.18
C ALA A 385 -6.15 -22.32 6.19
N SER A 386 -5.91 -21.69 5.04
CA SER A 386 -5.74 -20.24 4.89
C SER A 386 -7.03 -19.43 5.06
N GLN A 387 -8.20 -20.06 4.85
CA GLN A 387 -9.50 -19.38 4.94
C GLN A 387 -9.73 -18.62 6.27
N VAL A 388 -10.62 -17.64 6.20
CA VAL A 388 -11.24 -16.97 7.36
C VAL A 388 -12.75 -17.07 7.27
N PHE A 389 -13.48 -16.64 8.29
CA PHE A 389 -14.94 -16.65 8.28
C PHE A 389 -15.52 -15.68 7.24
N ASN A 390 -15.07 -14.43 7.20
CA ASN A 390 -15.49 -13.47 6.18
C ASN A 390 -14.84 -13.77 4.81
N ARG A 391 -15.60 -14.43 3.91
CA ARG A 391 -15.10 -14.85 2.59
C ARG A 391 -14.73 -13.71 1.65
N ARG A 392 -15.07 -12.44 1.99
CA ARG A 392 -14.56 -11.25 1.31
C ARG A 392 -13.03 -11.22 1.26
N PHE A 393 -12.37 -11.79 2.28
CA PHE A 393 -10.92 -11.83 2.39
C PHE A 393 -10.39 -13.23 2.10
N GLN A 394 -9.31 -13.29 1.31
CA GLN A 394 -8.65 -14.53 0.89
C GLN A 394 -7.14 -14.43 1.20
N PRO A 395 -6.74 -14.39 2.49
CA PRO A 395 -5.35 -14.24 2.89
C PRO A 395 -4.50 -15.46 2.48
N LYS A 396 -3.21 -15.23 2.23
CA LYS A 396 -2.23 -16.24 1.79
C LYS A 396 -0.98 -16.24 2.67
N PRO A 397 -1.00 -16.84 3.88
CA PRO A 397 0.16 -16.91 4.75
C PRO A 397 1.32 -17.65 4.08
N PHE A 398 2.58 -17.29 4.36
CA PHE A 398 3.74 -18.06 3.94
C PHE A 398 3.73 -19.49 4.51
N ALA A 399 3.34 -19.60 5.79
CA ALA A 399 3.10 -20.86 6.47
C ALA A 399 2.05 -20.68 7.56
N ILE A 400 1.34 -21.76 7.87
CA ILE A 400 0.39 -21.86 8.99
C ILE A 400 0.97 -22.88 9.97
N ILE A 401 1.14 -22.48 11.22
CA ILE A 401 1.75 -23.29 12.28
C ILE A 401 0.71 -23.57 13.35
N TYR A 402 0.27 -24.82 13.46
CA TYR A 402 -0.68 -25.27 14.47
C TYR A 402 0.04 -25.56 15.79
N CYS A 403 -0.02 -24.60 16.71
CA CYS A 403 0.61 -24.70 18.02
C CYS A 403 -0.23 -25.59 18.94
N GLU A 404 0.41 -26.53 19.64
CA GLU A 404 -0.24 -27.44 20.60
C GLU A 404 0.07 -27.09 22.07
N SER A 405 0.99 -26.15 22.30
CA SER A 405 1.45 -25.73 23.63
C SER A 405 1.79 -24.24 23.71
N THR A 406 2.05 -23.71 24.92
CA THR A 406 2.56 -22.34 25.10
C THR A 406 3.99 -22.23 24.58
N GLU A 407 4.77 -23.29 24.74
CA GLU A 407 6.15 -23.45 24.32
C GLU A 407 6.28 -23.44 22.80
N ASP A 408 5.33 -24.05 22.08
CA ASP A 408 5.22 -23.98 20.62
C ASP A 408 5.03 -22.52 20.18
N VAL A 409 4.08 -21.80 20.80
CA VAL A 409 3.81 -20.39 20.50
C VAL A 409 5.05 -19.53 20.75
N GLN A 410 5.70 -19.70 21.90
CA GLN A 410 6.95 -19.01 22.24
C GLN A 410 8.04 -19.28 21.20
N ARG A 411 8.25 -20.55 20.84
CA ARG A 411 9.32 -20.94 19.92
C ARG A 411 9.06 -20.42 18.51
N VAL A 412 7.84 -20.60 18.00
CA VAL A 412 7.43 -20.16 16.66
C VAL A 412 7.47 -18.64 16.54
N TYR A 413 7.02 -17.92 17.57
CA TYR A 413 7.12 -16.45 17.60
C TYR A 413 8.59 -16.00 17.54
N LYS A 414 9.45 -16.49 18.45
CA LYS A 414 10.87 -16.10 18.50
C LYS A 414 11.62 -16.43 17.21
N ASP A 415 11.41 -17.61 16.64
CA ASP A 415 12.05 -18.01 15.38
C ASP A 415 11.54 -17.17 14.20
N ALA A 416 10.26 -16.78 14.16
CA ALA A 416 9.72 -15.90 13.12
C ALA A 416 10.34 -14.50 13.20
N ILE A 417 10.40 -13.91 14.39
CA ILE A 417 11.00 -12.58 14.62
C ILE A 417 12.51 -12.60 14.32
N ALA A 418 13.24 -13.64 14.72
CA ALA A 418 14.67 -13.79 14.41
C ALA A 418 14.95 -13.87 12.90
N ASN A 419 13.97 -14.31 12.09
CA ASN A 419 14.03 -14.34 10.63
C ASN A 419 13.34 -13.13 9.96
N ASN A 420 12.98 -12.07 10.70
CA ASN A 420 12.27 -10.87 10.20
C ASN A 420 10.93 -11.19 9.51
N LEU A 421 10.25 -12.28 9.89
CA LEU A 421 8.97 -12.68 9.30
C LEU A 421 7.80 -12.06 10.09
N PRO A 422 6.87 -11.35 9.43
CA PRO A 422 5.70 -10.79 10.11
C PRO A 422 4.74 -11.90 10.55
N ILE A 423 4.11 -11.73 11.72
CA ILE A 423 3.24 -12.74 12.31
C ILE A 423 1.75 -12.35 12.32
N ARG A 424 0.91 -13.38 12.40
CA ARG A 424 -0.54 -13.30 12.68
C ARG A 424 -0.92 -14.40 13.66
N VAL A 425 -1.97 -14.16 14.45
CA VAL A 425 -2.48 -15.11 15.45
C VAL A 425 -3.94 -15.40 15.18
N ARG A 426 -4.33 -16.69 15.14
CA ARG A 426 -5.70 -17.13 14.88
C ARG A 426 -6.19 -18.16 15.89
N SER A 427 -7.34 -17.87 16.50
CA SER A 427 -8.21 -18.85 17.15
C SER A 427 -9.36 -19.26 16.21
N GLY A 428 -10.59 -18.76 16.41
CA GLY A 428 -11.75 -19.15 15.60
C GLY A 428 -11.76 -18.61 14.15
N GLY A 429 -10.96 -17.59 13.82
CA GLY A 429 -10.92 -17.00 12.47
C GLY A 429 -12.12 -16.09 12.11
N HIS A 430 -12.82 -15.57 13.12
CA HIS A 430 -14.07 -14.77 13.01
C HIS A 430 -13.87 -13.26 12.93
N ASP A 431 -12.64 -12.78 12.73
CA ASP A 431 -12.38 -11.34 12.54
C ASP A 431 -13.06 -10.83 11.25
N HIS A 432 -13.97 -9.86 11.38
CA HIS A 432 -14.74 -9.31 10.26
C HIS A 432 -13.88 -8.57 9.22
N GLU A 433 -12.67 -8.12 9.58
CA GLU A 433 -11.66 -7.52 8.68
C GLU A 433 -10.49 -8.49 8.40
N ALA A 434 -10.64 -9.76 8.81
CA ALA A 434 -9.66 -10.84 8.62
C ALA A 434 -8.27 -10.60 9.25
N GLU A 435 -8.13 -9.65 10.18
CA GLU A 435 -6.83 -9.28 10.76
C GLU A 435 -6.18 -10.37 11.65
N CYS A 436 -6.94 -11.41 12.02
CA CYS A 436 -6.40 -12.64 12.59
C CYS A 436 -5.61 -13.50 11.58
N SER A 437 -5.49 -13.07 10.32
CA SER A 437 -4.72 -13.71 9.26
C SER A 437 -4.04 -12.64 8.38
N GLY A 438 -3.34 -13.05 7.34
CA GLY A 438 -2.63 -12.15 6.43
C GLY A 438 -2.05 -12.87 5.22
N THR A 439 -1.63 -12.08 4.23
CA THR A 439 -0.78 -12.54 3.14
C THR A 439 0.67 -12.27 3.50
N ASP A 440 1.60 -13.14 3.10
CA ASP A 440 3.05 -13.00 3.35
C ASP A 440 3.43 -12.92 4.85
N VAL A 441 2.73 -13.71 5.67
CA VAL A 441 2.93 -13.81 7.14
C VAL A 441 3.14 -15.25 7.59
N ILE A 442 3.76 -15.43 8.76
CA ILE A 442 3.63 -16.67 9.55
C ILE A 442 2.34 -16.60 10.37
N LEU A 443 1.43 -17.54 10.14
CA LEU A 443 0.17 -17.63 10.86
C LEU A 443 0.29 -18.64 12.00
N LEU A 444 0.34 -18.16 13.25
CA LEU A 444 0.23 -18.97 14.44
C LEU A 444 -1.25 -19.31 14.66
N ASP A 445 -1.61 -20.57 14.42
CA ASP A 445 -2.95 -21.08 14.63
C ASP A 445 -3.02 -21.82 15.97
N LEU A 446 -3.85 -21.31 16.88
CA LEU A 446 -3.97 -21.78 18.25
C LEU A 446 -5.12 -22.80 18.42
N SER A 447 -5.75 -23.26 17.34
CA SER A 447 -6.93 -24.15 17.40
C SER A 447 -6.69 -25.49 18.11
N ARG A 448 -5.43 -25.94 18.22
CA ARG A 448 -5.06 -27.16 18.96
C ARG A 448 -4.76 -26.93 20.45
N ILE A 449 -4.69 -25.68 20.91
CA ILE A 449 -4.65 -25.36 22.35
C ILE A 449 -6.10 -25.23 22.83
N ASN A 450 -6.76 -26.37 23.05
CA ASN A 450 -8.21 -26.46 23.22
C ASN A 450 -8.65 -27.20 24.51
N HIS A 451 -7.80 -27.25 25.53
CA HIS A 451 -8.17 -27.82 26.84
C HIS A 451 -9.30 -27.03 27.51
N VAL A 452 -10.10 -27.71 28.34
CA VAL A 452 -11.14 -27.12 29.18
C VAL A 452 -11.06 -27.79 30.56
N GLU A 453 -10.86 -26.99 31.62
CA GLU A 453 -10.75 -27.50 32.99
C GLU A 453 -11.56 -26.61 33.95
N VAL A 454 -12.70 -27.11 34.42
CA VAL A 454 -13.53 -26.43 35.43
C VAL A 454 -12.91 -26.62 36.83
N SER A 455 -12.89 -25.56 37.63
CA SER A 455 -12.37 -25.62 38.99
C SER A 455 -13.25 -26.47 39.91
N HIS A 456 -12.64 -27.18 40.87
CA HIS A 456 -13.38 -28.05 41.81
C HIS A 456 -14.48 -27.31 42.61
N ASN A 457 -14.31 -26.00 42.82
CA ASN A 457 -15.28 -25.14 43.49
C ASN A 457 -16.29 -24.46 42.53
N LYS A 458 -16.25 -24.81 41.23
CA LYS A 458 -17.11 -24.31 40.15
C LYS A 458 -17.23 -22.79 40.12
N LYS A 459 -16.09 -22.10 40.28
CA LYS A 459 -15.96 -20.63 40.22
C LYS A 459 -15.29 -20.13 38.95
N PHE A 460 -14.38 -20.91 38.37
CA PHE A 460 -13.72 -20.55 37.11
C PHE A 460 -13.43 -21.80 36.28
N ALA A 461 -13.17 -21.61 34.99
CA ALA A 461 -12.61 -22.61 34.09
C ALA A 461 -11.32 -22.10 33.47
N ARG A 462 -10.31 -22.96 33.34
CA ARG A 462 -9.13 -22.71 32.49
C ARG A 462 -9.42 -23.26 31.11
N ILE A 463 -9.24 -22.43 30.09
CA ILE A 463 -9.73 -22.68 28.74
C ILE A 463 -8.61 -22.31 27.75
N GLY A 464 -8.23 -23.27 26.90
CA GLY A 464 -7.31 -23.03 25.79
C GLY A 464 -7.94 -22.13 24.73
N PRO A 465 -7.17 -21.19 24.13
CA PRO A 465 -7.67 -20.17 23.21
C PRO A 465 -8.19 -20.72 21.87
N GLY A 466 -7.93 -21.99 21.55
CA GLY A 466 -8.41 -22.67 20.36
C GLY A 466 -9.89 -23.07 20.42
N ASN A 467 -10.47 -23.12 21.62
CA ASN A 467 -11.86 -23.52 21.85
C ASN A 467 -12.86 -22.64 21.09
N ARG A 468 -13.84 -23.30 20.47
CA ARG A 468 -15.03 -22.67 19.87
C ARG A 468 -16.26 -22.99 20.70
N PHE A 469 -17.30 -22.17 20.67
CA PHE A 469 -18.46 -22.37 21.55
C PHE A 469 -19.19 -23.72 21.36
N LYS A 470 -19.25 -24.26 20.13
CA LYS A 470 -19.80 -25.61 19.85
C LYS A 470 -19.07 -26.73 20.59
N ASP A 471 -17.77 -26.56 20.85
CA ASP A 471 -16.92 -27.55 21.51
C ASP A 471 -16.83 -27.26 23.02
N LEU A 472 -16.86 -25.97 23.40
CA LEU A 472 -16.67 -25.49 24.78
C LEU A 472 -17.94 -25.55 25.64
N THR A 473 -19.09 -25.07 25.13
CA THR A 473 -20.30 -24.97 25.95
C THR A 473 -20.88 -26.32 26.39
N PRO A 474 -20.81 -27.43 25.61
CA PRO A 474 -21.25 -28.73 26.12
C PRO A 474 -20.41 -29.20 27.30
N GLN A 475 -19.07 -29.08 27.22
CA GLN A 475 -18.15 -29.43 28.31
C GLN A 475 -18.39 -28.63 29.60
N LEU A 476 -18.83 -27.36 29.49
CA LEU A 476 -19.23 -26.56 30.64
C LEU A 476 -20.61 -26.98 31.18
N ALA A 477 -21.56 -27.28 30.29
CA ALA A 477 -22.90 -27.72 30.65
C ALA A 477 -22.92 -29.09 31.35
N ASP A 478 -22.05 -30.02 30.95
CA ASP A 478 -21.82 -31.30 31.63
C ASP A 478 -21.35 -31.11 33.09
N GLU A 479 -20.60 -30.03 33.34
CA GLU A 479 -20.21 -29.60 34.68
C GLU A 479 -21.27 -28.73 35.39
N GLY A 480 -22.45 -28.53 34.80
CA GLY A 480 -23.56 -27.75 35.35
C GLY A 480 -23.29 -26.24 35.41
N VAL A 481 -22.30 -25.75 34.66
CA VAL A 481 -21.86 -24.34 34.66
C VAL A 481 -21.86 -23.76 33.25
N MET A 482 -21.70 -22.44 33.15
CA MET A 482 -21.60 -21.75 31.87
C MET A 482 -20.77 -20.46 32.01
N ILE A 483 -20.33 -19.92 30.86
CA ILE A 483 -19.71 -18.59 30.73
C ILE A 483 -20.60 -17.69 29.85
N PRO A 484 -20.47 -16.35 29.89
CA PRO A 484 -21.12 -15.51 28.88
C PRO A 484 -20.52 -15.85 27.51
N HIS A 485 -21.31 -16.38 26.58
CA HIS A 485 -20.85 -16.82 25.26
C HIS A 485 -21.63 -16.14 24.14
N GLY A 486 -21.09 -16.16 22.92
CA GLY A 486 -21.78 -15.65 21.72
C GLY A 486 -22.81 -16.63 21.17
N THR A 487 -23.66 -16.19 20.25
CA THR A 487 -24.68 -17.04 19.61
C THR A 487 -24.12 -17.92 18.49
N CYS A 488 -23.04 -17.52 17.84
CA CYS A 488 -22.47 -18.22 16.68
C CYS A 488 -21.49 -19.32 17.13
N ALA A 489 -21.84 -20.58 16.90
CA ALA A 489 -21.21 -21.71 17.58
C ALA A 489 -19.72 -21.92 17.24
N THR A 490 -19.22 -21.41 16.10
CA THR A 490 -17.78 -21.54 15.75
C THR A 490 -16.91 -20.33 16.07
N VAL A 491 -17.45 -19.31 16.72
CA VAL A 491 -16.64 -18.21 17.28
C VAL A 491 -15.69 -18.80 18.32
N GLY A 492 -14.41 -18.41 18.20
CA GLY A 492 -13.36 -18.85 19.12
C GLY A 492 -13.33 -17.96 20.36
N VAL A 493 -13.29 -18.57 21.55
CA VAL A 493 -13.45 -17.88 22.84
C VAL A 493 -12.46 -16.73 23.03
N ALA A 494 -11.18 -16.92 22.70
CA ALA A 494 -10.13 -15.94 22.98
C ALA A 494 -10.39 -14.57 22.33
N GLY A 495 -10.61 -14.54 21.01
CA GLY A 495 -10.88 -13.30 20.29
C GLY A 495 -12.19 -12.63 20.71
N PHE A 496 -13.18 -13.43 21.12
CA PHE A 496 -14.45 -12.95 21.66
C PHE A 496 -14.26 -12.28 23.03
N THR A 497 -13.54 -12.93 23.96
CA THR A 497 -13.18 -12.35 25.27
C THR A 497 -12.43 -11.03 25.10
N PHE A 498 -11.36 -10.99 24.29
CA PHE A 498 -10.51 -9.79 24.24
C PHE A 498 -11.15 -8.61 23.48
N GLY A 499 -12.25 -8.85 22.76
CA GLY A 499 -13.06 -7.81 22.12
C GLY A 499 -14.31 -7.41 22.91
N GLY A 500 -14.45 -7.87 24.16
CA GLY A 500 -15.62 -7.68 25.01
C GLY A 500 -16.45 -8.96 25.15
N GLY A 501 -17.02 -9.43 24.04
CA GLY A 501 -17.76 -10.69 24.01
C GLY A 501 -19.21 -10.55 24.48
N TRP A 502 -20.05 -10.03 23.58
CA TRP A 502 -21.49 -9.88 23.78
C TRP A 502 -22.26 -11.15 23.38
N GLY A 503 -23.30 -11.50 24.14
CA GLY A 503 -24.23 -12.57 23.79
C GLY A 503 -25.41 -12.69 24.74
N PRO A 504 -26.13 -13.85 24.75
CA PRO A 504 -27.38 -14.00 25.49
C PRO A 504 -27.27 -13.65 26.98
N TRP A 505 -26.17 -14.03 27.61
CA TRP A 505 -25.97 -13.88 29.05
C TRP A 505 -25.54 -12.46 29.48
N THR A 506 -25.28 -11.54 28.54
CA THR A 506 -24.65 -10.25 28.87
C THR A 506 -25.46 -9.38 29.84
N ARG A 507 -26.80 -9.43 29.80
CA ARG A 507 -27.66 -8.69 30.73
C ARG A 507 -27.56 -9.16 32.19
N LYS A 508 -27.25 -10.46 32.39
CA LYS A 508 -27.26 -11.14 33.70
C LYS A 508 -25.86 -11.36 34.27
N HIS A 509 -24.86 -11.53 33.40
CA HIS A 509 -23.49 -11.89 33.77
C HIS A 509 -22.39 -11.04 33.11
N GLY A 510 -22.76 -9.94 32.44
CA GLY A 510 -21.80 -9.01 31.83
C GLY A 510 -21.20 -9.49 30.51
N MET A 511 -20.30 -8.68 29.96
CA MET A 511 -19.50 -9.06 28.79
C MET A 511 -18.52 -10.17 29.20
N ASN A 512 -18.24 -11.12 28.31
CA ASN A 512 -17.34 -12.25 28.63
C ASN A 512 -15.94 -11.80 29.11
N CYS A 513 -15.47 -10.64 28.65
CA CYS A 513 -14.22 -10.03 29.08
C CYS A 513 -14.16 -9.72 30.59
N GLU A 514 -15.30 -9.49 31.25
CA GLU A 514 -15.33 -9.03 32.63
C GLU A 514 -15.02 -10.17 33.60
N GLY A 515 -15.50 -11.38 33.28
CA GLY A 515 -15.19 -12.63 33.97
C GLY A 515 -13.77 -13.17 33.73
N LEU A 516 -12.91 -12.52 32.93
CA LEU A 516 -11.52 -12.95 32.77
C LEU A 516 -10.73 -12.68 34.06
N VAL A 517 -10.43 -13.70 34.86
CA VAL A 517 -9.71 -13.54 36.13
C VAL A 517 -8.22 -13.89 36.06
N GLY A 518 -7.77 -14.43 34.92
CA GLY A 518 -6.37 -14.69 34.65
C GLY A 518 -6.10 -15.09 33.21
N ALA A 519 -4.82 -15.08 32.81
CA ALA A 519 -4.38 -15.47 31.47
C ALA A 519 -2.90 -15.90 31.47
N THR A 520 -2.52 -16.79 30.55
CA THR A 520 -1.10 -17.04 30.22
C THR A 520 -0.77 -16.37 28.89
N VAL A 521 0.31 -15.58 28.81
CA VAL A 521 0.63 -14.72 27.66
C VAL A 521 2.11 -14.82 27.27
N VAL A 522 2.39 -14.93 25.98
CA VAL A 522 3.74 -14.75 25.40
C VAL A 522 3.91 -13.28 25.00
N LEU A 523 4.90 -12.60 25.61
CA LEU A 523 5.22 -11.19 25.36
C LEU A 523 6.19 -10.99 24.17
N GLY A 524 6.46 -9.73 23.82
CA GLY A 524 7.22 -9.33 22.63
C GLY A 524 8.70 -9.73 22.64
N ASN A 525 9.28 -9.86 23.83
CA ASN A 525 10.61 -10.44 24.09
C ASN A 525 10.60 -11.99 24.09
N GLY A 526 9.41 -12.61 24.01
CA GLY A 526 9.18 -14.04 24.08
C GLY A 526 9.08 -14.61 25.51
N GLU A 527 8.99 -13.78 26.55
CA GLU A 527 8.71 -14.22 27.92
C GLU A 527 7.29 -14.78 28.05
N ILE A 528 7.11 -15.82 28.87
CA ILE A 528 5.79 -16.36 29.23
C ILE A 528 5.41 -15.81 30.60
N VAL A 529 4.39 -14.95 30.64
CA VAL A 529 3.84 -14.40 31.88
C VAL A 529 2.50 -15.04 32.22
N LYS A 530 2.23 -15.19 33.51
CA LYS A 530 0.93 -15.60 34.05
C LYS A 530 0.31 -14.43 34.79
N LEU A 531 -0.89 -14.07 34.40
CA LEU A 531 -1.66 -12.94 34.92
C LEU A 531 -2.81 -13.48 35.77
N GLN A 532 -3.06 -12.84 36.90
CA GLN A 532 -4.17 -13.17 37.78
C GLN A 532 -4.60 -11.93 38.56
N THR A 533 -5.92 -11.70 38.66
CA THR A 533 -6.53 -10.61 39.44
C THR A 533 -6.09 -10.66 40.91
N ASP A 534 -5.72 -9.53 41.49
CA ASP A 534 -5.31 -9.34 42.90
C ASP A 534 -3.98 -10.04 43.31
N TYR A 535 -3.24 -10.66 42.37
CA TYR A 535 -2.04 -11.47 42.67
C TYR A 535 -0.81 -11.19 41.81
N THR A 536 -0.82 -10.21 40.90
CA THR A 536 0.31 -9.98 39.96
C THR A 536 0.71 -8.51 39.87
N ASP A 537 1.99 -8.26 39.57
CA ASP A 537 2.55 -6.92 39.34
C ASP A 537 2.16 -6.31 37.97
N LYS A 538 1.26 -6.98 37.24
CA LYS A 538 0.87 -6.71 35.85
C LYS A 538 -0.65 -6.72 35.67
N GLU A 539 -1.37 -6.26 36.69
CA GLU A 539 -2.85 -6.18 36.66
C GLU A 539 -3.36 -5.28 35.52
N ASP A 540 -2.65 -4.20 35.18
CA ASP A 540 -2.98 -3.33 34.04
C ASP A 540 -2.97 -4.08 32.70
N LEU A 541 -2.06 -5.05 32.55
CA LEU A 541 -2.02 -5.92 31.36
C LEU A 541 -3.24 -6.85 31.34
N LEU A 542 -3.65 -7.43 32.47
CA LEU A 542 -4.88 -8.21 32.56
C LEU A 542 -6.11 -7.35 32.25
N TRP A 543 -6.20 -6.14 32.81
CA TRP A 543 -7.23 -5.14 32.52
C TRP A 543 -7.33 -4.83 31.02
N ALA A 544 -6.20 -4.66 30.33
CA ALA A 544 -6.17 -4.40 28.90
C ALA A 544 -6.63 -5.61 28.05
N LEU A 545 -6.39 -6.85 28.50
CA LEU A 545 -6.98 -8.04 27.86
C LEU A 545 -8.52 -8.07 28.00
N LYS A 546 -9.11 -7.36 28.97
CA LYS A 546 -10.58 -7.29 29.17
C LYS A 546 -11.26 -6.31 28.23
N GLY A 547 -11.23 -6.60 26.93
CA GLY A 547 -11.91 -5.83 25.89
C GLY A 547 -11.04 -4.82 25.15
N GLY A 548 -9.76 -4.66 25.51
CA GLY A 548 -8.78 -3.77 24.87
C GLY A 548 -8.04 -4.38 23.66
N GLY A 549 -8.39 -5.61 23.24
CA GLY A 549 -7.81 -6.29 22.07
C GLY A 549 -6.48 -7.01 22.35
N GLY A 550 -6.57 -8.33 22.61
CA GLY A 550 -5.47 -9.11 23.19
C GLY A 550 -4.18 -9.17 22.37
N MET A 551 -4.29 -9.30 21.05
CA MET A 551 -3.11 -9.33 20.17
C MET A 551 -2.27 -8.04 20.26
N SER A 552 -2.79 -6.91 20.75
CA SER A 552 -1.99 -5.69 20.92
C SER A 552 -0.89 -5.80 21.99
N TYR A 553 -0.96 -6.80 22.88
CA TYR A 553 -0.11 -6.91 24.06
C TYR A 553 0.73 -8.20 24.14
N GLY A 554 0.32 -9.24 23.42
CA GLY A 554 0.97 -10.55 23.45
C GLY A 554 0.11 -11.64 22.82
N ILE A 555 0.61 -12.87 22.85
CA ILE A 555 -0.11 -14.05 22.36
C ILE A 555 -0.63 -14.83 23.57
N VAL A 556 -1.95 -14.78 23.80
CA VAL A 556 -2.60 -15.45 24.93
C VAL A 556 -2.78 -16.94 24.64
N THR A 557 -2.25 -17.80 25.51
CA THR A 557 -2.23 -19.27 25.37
C THR A 557 -3.10 -20.02 26.39
N GLU A 558 -3.62 -19.34 27.41
CA GLU A 558 -4.66 -19.84 28.31
C GLU A 558 -5.52 -18.67 28.81
N LEU A 559 -6.83 -18.88 28.93
CA LEU A 559 -7.77 -17.97 29.58
C LEU A 559 -8.29 -18.61 30.86
N GLN A 560 -8.40 -17.85 31.95
CA GLN A 560 -9.12 -18.26 33.16
C GLN A 560 -10.38 -17.39 33.29
N LEU A 561 -11.55 -17.97 33.01
CA LEU A 561 -12.84 -17.28 32.99
C LEU A 561 -13.69 -17.72 34.18
N GLU A 562 -14.34 -16.77 34.85
CA GLU A 562 -15.40 -17.05 35.84
C GLU A 562 -16.56 -17.81 35.19
N VAL A 563 -17.13 -18.75 35.94
CA VAL A 563 -18.30 -19.54 35.52
C VAL A 563 -19.47 -19.33 36.48
N PHE A 564 -20.69 -19.41 35.97
CA PHE A 564 -21.93 -19.34 36.75
C PHE A 564 -22.73 -20.64 36.61
N PRO A 565 -23.62 -21.00 37.57
CA PRO A 565 -24.47 -22.17 37.44
C PRO A 565 -25.44 -22.04 36.26
N LEU A 566 -25.52 -23.07 35.42
CA LEU A 566 -26.51 -23.15 34.34
C LEU A 566 -27.92 -23.30 34.95
N PRO A 567 -29.00 -22.71 34.39
CA PRO A 567 -30.36 -22.92 34.90
C PRO A 567 -30.90 -24.33 34.60
N GLU A 568 -31.99 -24.73 35.26
CA GLU A 568 -32.63 -26.04 35.02
C GLU A 568 -33.25 -26.15 33.62
N GLU A 569 -33.98 -25.13 33.19
CA GLU A 569 -34.60 -25.01 31.87
C GLU A 569 -34.25 -23.67 31.22
N LEU A 570 -33.86 -23.72 29.95
CA LEU A 570 -33.59 -22.61 29.06
C LEU A 570 -34.31 -22.87 27.72
N ILE A 571 -35.00 -21.88 27.18
CA ILE A 571 -35.69 -21.94 25.89
C ILE A 571 -35.13 -20.83 24.98
N LYS A 572 -34.71 -21.18 23.77
CA LYS A 572 -34.43 -20.20 22.70
C LYS A 572 -35.69 -20.02 21.85
N PHE A 573 -36.08 -18.78 21.61
CA PHE A 573 -37.28 -18.44 20.86
C PHE A 573 -37.05 -17.29 19.87
N GLU A 574 -37.94 -17.22 18.89
CA GLU A 574 -38.06 -16.14 17.91
C GLU A 574 -39.46 -15.56 17.95
N LEU A 575 -39.57 -14.23 17.86
CA LEU A 575 -40.81 -13.52 17.55
C LEU A 575 -40.63 -12.82 16.20
N GLU A 576 -41.54 -13.05 15.26
CA GLU A 576 -41.51 -12.42 13.94
C GLU A 576 -42.71 -11.50 13.72
N TRP A 577 -42.42 -10.28 13.23
CA TRP A 577 -43.38 -9.30 12.75
C TRP A 577 -43.11 -9.04 11.29
N ASN A 578 -44.17 -8.86 10.50
CA ASN A 578 -44.07 -8.59 9.08
C ASN A 578 -43.21 -9.66 8.39
N PRO A 579 -43.57 -10.96 8.46
CA PRO A 579 -42.85 -11.99 7.74
C PRO A 579 -42.92 -11.70 6.23
N TYR A 580 -41.93 -12.23 5.51
CA TYR A 580 -42.00 -12.25 4.04
C TYR A 580 -42.88 -13.41 3.58
N ASP A 581 -43.60 -13.24 2.47
CA ASP A 581 -44.42 -14.31 1.90
C ASP A 581 -43.56 -15.55 1.56
N GLU A 582 -44.06 -16.73 1.93
CA GLU A 582 -43.34 -18.00 1.76
C GLU A 582 -43.10 -18.36 0.29
N ASN A 583 -43.95 -17.89 -0.62
CA ASN A 583 -43.91 -18.17 -2.06
C ASN A 583 -43.11 -17.11 -2.81
N ASP A 584 -43.29 -15.81 -2.50
CA ASP A 584 -42.44 -14.72 -3.01
C ASP A 584 -41.75 -13.93 -1.87
N PRO A 585 -40.48 -14.24 -1.56
CA PRO A 585 -39.68 -13.56 -0.53
C PRO A 585 -39.39 -12.06 -0.75
N SER A 586 -39.92 -11.42 -1.80
CA SER A 586 -39.91 -9.96 -1.99
C SER A 586 -41.20 -9.27 -1.53
N ILE A 587 -42.27 -10.01 -1.26
CA ILE A 587 -43.51 -9.49 -0.69
C ILE A 587 -43.39 -9.52 0.83
N LEU A 588 -43.65 -8.38 1.46
CA LEU A 588 -43.62 -8.18 2.92
C LEU A 588 -45.06 -8.11 3.45
N HIS A 589 -45.37 -8.79 4.56
CA HIS A 589 -46.63 -8.59 5.27
C HIS A 589 -46.60 -7.25 6.03
N GLU A 590 -47.31 -6.23 5.59
CA GLU A 590 -47.20 -4.88 6.19
C GLU A 590 -48.21 -4.63 7.33
N ASN A 591 -48.08 -5.38 8.43
CA ASN A 591 -49.05 -5.36 9.54
C ASN A 591 -48.67 -4.42 10.70
N THR A 592 -47.40 -4.40 11.10
CA THR A 592 -46.92 -3.70 12.31
C THR A 592 -45.84 -2.67 11.98
N ARG A 593 -46.05 -1.42 12.38
CA ARG A 593 -45.07 -0.33 12.21
C ARG A 593 -43.76 -0.66 12.91
N THR A 594 -42.63 -0.48 12.21
CA THR A 594 -41.28 -0.75 12.72
C THR A 594 -41.01 -0.01 14.03
N LYS A 595 -41.51 1.23 14.13
CA LYS A 595 -41.38 2.06 15.33
C LYS A 595 -42.04 1.43 16.56
N ASN A 596 -43.23 0.84 16.41
CA ASN A 596 -43.93 0.19 17.51
C ASN A 596 -43.18 -1.06 18.00
N VAL A 597 -42.61 -1.85 17.08
CA VAL A 597 -41.78 -3.03 17.42
C VAL A 597 -40.53 -2.59 18.18
N LEU A 598 -39.82 -1.56 17.69
CA LEU A 598 -38.64 -1.01 18.35
C LEU A 598 -38.96 -0.48 19.76
N GLN A 599 -40.02 0.31 19.91
CA GLN A 599 -40.45 0.84 21.21
C GLN A 599 -40.86 -0.28 22.19
N ALA A 600 -41.57 -1.31 21.72
CA ALA A 600 -41.93 -2.45 22.55
C ALA A 600 -40.68 -3.25 23.01
N TRP A 601 -39.70 -3.44 22.12
CA TRP A 601 -38.45 -4.12 22.45
C TRP A 601 -37.55 -3.30 23.38
N GLU A 602 -37.42 -1.97 23.17
CA GLU A 602 -36.71 -1.08 24.09
C GLU A 602 -37.33 -1.11 25.49
N ASN A 603 -38.67 -1.05 25.58
CA ASN A 603 -39.39 -1.20 26.85
C ASN A 603 -39.09 -2.54 27.53
N VAL A 604 -39.03 -3.64 26.77
CA VAL A 604 -38.72 -4.98 27.31
C VAL A 604 -37.34 -5.07 27.94
N ILE A 605 -36.32 -4.42 27.37
CA ILE A 605 -34.94 -4.55 27.85
C ILE A 605 -34.60 -3.52 28.94
N MET A 606 -35.25 -2.36 28.96
CA MET A 606 -34.99 -1.26 29.90
C MET A 606 -35.94 -1.21 31.10
N ASN A 607 -37.21 -1.59 30.94
CA ASN A 607 -38.21 -1.39 31.99
C ASN A 607 -38.22 -2.56 32.99
N LYS A 608 -37.97 -2.25 34.26
CA LYS A 608 -38.07 -3.23 35.36
C LYS A 608 -39.51 -3.45 35.82
N ASP A 609 -40.40 -2.53 35.47
CA ASP A 609 -41.82 -2.49 35.85
C ASP A 609 -42.75 -2.98 34.72
N ILE A 610 -42.28 -3.86 33.81
CA ILE A 610 -43.20 -4.64 32.98
C ILE A 610 -44.14 -5.36 33.95
N PRO A 611 -45.48 -5.27 33.78
CA PRO A 611 -46.42 -5.87 34.71
C PRO A 611 -46.19 -7.37 34.87
N THR A 612 -45.54 -7.76 35.97
CA THR A 612 -45.39 -9.16 36.34
C THR A 612 -46.77 -9.72 36.61
N SER A 613 -47.04 -10.91 36.06
CA SER A 613 -48.20 -11.70 36.42
C SER A 613 -47.79 -12.78 37.41
N ASP A 614 -48.75 -13.47 38.01
CA ASP A 614 -48.47 -14.69 38.79
C ASP A 614 -47.80 -15.80 37.95
N GLU A 615 -47.65 -15.62 36.63
CA GLU A 615 -47.11 -16.61 35.68
C GLU A 615 -45.67 -16.35 35.20
N PHE A 616 -45.10 -15.14 35.39
CA PHE A 616 -43.70 -14.85 35.00
C PHE A 616 -43.08 -13.63 35.71
N THR A 617 -41.75 -13.61 35.79
CA THR A 617 -40.92 -12.51 36.32
C THR A 617 -39.87 -12.02 35.30
N ASN A 618 -39.44 -10.77 35.44
CA ASN A 618 -38.59 -10.08 34.44
C ASN A 618 -37.13 -10.59 34.38
N ASP A 619 -36.67 -11.37 35.37
CA ASP A 619 -35.34 -12.01 35.43
C ASP A 619 -35.25 -13.31 34.60
N GLN A 620 -36.39 -13.80 34.10
CA GLN A 620 -36.47 -14.98 33.22
C GLN A 620 -36.00 -14.67 31.80
N LEU A 621 -36.10 -13.42 31.32
CA LEU A 621 -35.50 -13.02 30.05
C LEU A 621 -33.99 -12.84 30.20
N ILE A 622 -33.24 -13.91 29.90
CA ILE A 622 -31.78 -13.93 29.97
C ILE A 622 -31.17 -12.89 29.03
N GLY A 623 -31.58 -12.91 27.76
CA GLY A 623 -31.10 -11.98 26.75
C GLY A 623 -31.94 -12.00 25.48
N THR A 624 -31.75 -10.95 24.67
CA THR A 624 -32.47 -10.79 23.41
C THR A 624 -31.67 -9.91 22.44
N ASN A 625 -31.92 -10.10 21.15
CA ASN A 625 -31.62 -9.12 20.12
C ASN A 625 -32.82 -8.90 19.19
N LEU A 626 -32.85 -7.77 18.48
CA LEU A 626 -33.85 -7.43 17.47
C LEU A 626 -33.17 -7.20 16.12
N LYS A 627 -33.44 -8.07 15.15
CA LYS A 627 -33.05 -7.91 13.74
C LYS A 627 -34.12 -7.09 13.03
N ILE A 628 -33.71 -6.06 12.28
CA ILE A 628 -34.60 -5.29 11.40
C ILE A 628 -34.00 -5.28 10.00
N SER A 629 -34.75 -5.81 9.03
CA SER A 629 -34.32 -5.87 7.63
C SER A 629 -34.32 -4.48 6.99
N GLY A 630 -33.30 -4.15 6.21
CA GLY A 630 -33.28 -2.95 5.36
C GLY A 630 -34.06 -3.17 4.06
N LYS A 631 -34.64 -2.11 3.50
CA LYS A 631 -35.46 -2.19 2.28
C LYS A 631 -35.20 -1.03 1.31
N HIS A 632 -35.67 -1.20 0.07
CA HIS A 632 -35.61 -0.14 -0.94
C HIS A 632 -36.51 1.04 -0.57
N LEU A 633 -36.10 2.27 -0.93
CA LEU A 633 -36.96 3.45 -0.86
C LEU A 633 -37.80 3.58 -2.12
N GLN A 634 -39.09 3.28 -2.02
CA GLN A 634 -40.08 3.60 -3.06
C GLN A 634 -40.41 5.10 -3.03
N GLY A 635 -40.48 5.74 -4.20
CA GLY A 635 -40.82 7.15 -4.34
C GLY A 635 -39.66 8.12 -4.04
N ASP A 636 -40.00 9.32 -3.58
CA ASP A 636 -39.03 10.39 -3.31
C ASP A 636 -38.80 10.65 -1.82
N LEU A 637 -37.61 11.18 -1.54
CA LEU A 637 -37.07 11.26 -0.19
C LEU A 637 -37.77 12.30 0.69
N ASP A 638 -38.35 13.32 0.06
CA ASP A 638 -39.00 14.44 0.74
C ASP A 638 -40.38 14.07 1.31
N ASP A 639 -41.03 13.04 0.74
CA ASP A 639 -42.30 12.49 1.22
C ASP A 639 -42.11 11.36 2.26
N PHE A 640 -40.87 10.92 2.50
CA PHE A 640 -40.56 9.78 3.37
C PHE A 640 -40.85 10.07 4.85
N LYS A 641 -41.63 9.20 5.50
CA LYS A 641 -42.09 9.35 6.88
C LYS A 641 -41.70 8.15 7.74
N PRO A 642 -40.56 8.19 8.45
CA PRO A 642 -40.02 7.03 9.18
C PRO A 642 -41.02 6.41 10.17
N GLU A 643 -41.90 7.21 10.77
CA GLU A 643 -42.91 6.76 11.74
C GLU A 643 -44.05 5.90 11.16
N ASN A 644 -44.17 5.84 9.83
CA ASN A 644 -45.13 4.98 9.13
C ASN A 644 -44.47 3.73 8.51
N GLU A 645 -43.13 3.63 8.53
CA GLU A 645 -42.42 2.56 7.84
C GLU A 645 -42.58 1.19 8.49
N ILE A 646 -42.71 0.18 7.64
CA ILE A 646 -42.87 -1.22 8.01
C ILE A 646 -41.70 -2.03 7.40
N HIS A 647 -41.05 -2.84 8.24
CA HIS A 647 -39.94 -3.71 7.90
C HIS A 647 -40.16 -5.08 8.54
N ASN A 648 -39.61 -6.13 7.93
CA ASN A 648 -39.48 -7.42 8.60
C ASN A 648 -38.61 -7.27 9.85
N CYS A 649 -39.15 -7.67 10.99
CA CYS A 649 -38.50 -7.62 12.30
C CYS A 649 -38.50 -9.00 12.93
N ILE A 650 -37.37 -9.46 13.44
CA ILE A 650 -37.24 -10.73 14.16
C ILE A 650 -36.53 -10.48 15.48
N MET A 651 -37.21 -10.73 16.59
CA MET A 651 -36.61 -10.73 17.92
C MET A 651 -36.19 -12.16 18.27
N TYR A 652 -34.92 -12.38 18.55
CA TYR A 652 -34.44 -13.64 19.13
C TYR A 652 -34.32 -13.45 20.64
N GLY A 653 -34.63 -14.48 21.42
CA GLY A 653 -34.61 -14.42 22.87
C GLY A 653 -34.24 -15.74 23.54
N TYR A 654 -33.73 -15.63 24.76
CA TYR A 654 -33.37 -16.74 25.64
C TYR A 654 -34.15 -16.59 26.95
N TRP A 655 -34.94 -17.60 27.28
CA TRP A 655 -35.90 -17.60 28.38
C TRP A 655 -35.58 -18.70 29.38
N GLN A 656 -35.38 -18.33 30.65
CA GLN A 656 -35.22 -19.25 31.76
C GLN A 656 -36.61 -19.58 32.35
N GLY A 657 -37.18 -20.71 31.95
CA GLY A 657 -38.48 -21.17 32.43
C GLY A 657 -39.31 -21.89 31.37
N THR A 658 -40.60 -22.08 31.65
CA THR A 658 -41.50 -22.91 30.84
C THR A 658 -42.10 -22.18 29.65
N GLU A 659 -42.55 -22.95 28.64
CA GLU A 659 -43.30 -22.45 27.46
C GLU A 659 -44.52 -21.60 27.86
N LYS A 660 -45.20 -21.95 28.97
CA LYS A 660 -46.33 -21.19 29.49
C LYS A 660 -45.91 -19.79 29.96
N SER A 661 -44.85 -19.71 30.77
CA SER A 661 -44.33 -18.42 31.28
C SER A 661 -43.84 -17.51 30.14
N LEU A 662 -43.20 -18.10 29.11
CA LEU A 662 -42.80 -17.38 27.90
C LEU A 662 -44.01 -16.82 27.14
N LEU A 663 -45.07 -17.60 26.94
CA LEU A 663 -46.28 -17.14 26.25
C LEU A 663 -46.99 -16.01 27.02
N ALA A 664 -47.01 -16.09 28.35
CA ALA A 664 -47.53 -15.01 29.20
C ALA A 664 -46.70 -13.72 29.06
N PHE A 665 -45.37 -13.84 29.08
CA PHE A 665 -44.46 -12.73 28.83
C PHE A 665 -44.69 -12.07 27.46
N VAL A 666 -44.84 -12.85 26.39
CA VAL A 666 -45.06 -12.32 25.03
C VAL A 666 -46.38 -11.54 24.96
N LYS A 667 -47.47 -12.11 25.49
CA LYS A 667 -48.80 -11.47 25.50
C LYS A 667 -48.82 -10.14 26.27
N THR A 668 -48.17 -10.08 27.43
CA THR A 668 -48.13 -8.87 28.26
C THR A 668 -47.20 -7.81 27.68
N SER A 669 -46.00 -8.20 27.26
CA SER A 669 -44.93 -7.25 26.90
C SER A 669 -45.11 -6.61 25.52
N PHE A 670 -45.73 -7.33 24.58
CA PHE A 670 -45.89 -6.89 23.19
C PHE A 670 -47.33 -6.47 22.84
N MET A 671 -48.16 -6.11 23.82
CA MET A 671 -49.56 -5.72 23.61
C MET A 671 -49.75 -4.58 22.58
N ILE A 672 -48.81 -3.64 22.46
CA ILE A 672 -48.85 -2.52 21.50
C ILE A 672 -48.25 -2.83 20.12
N ALA A 673 -47.65 -4.01 19.96
CA ALA A 673 -46.96 -4.48 18.76
C ALA A 673 -46.92 -6.02 18.79
N MET A 674 -48.08 -6.68 18.68
CA MET A 674 -48.16 -8.14 18.83
C MET A 674 -47.43 -8.84 17.67
N PRO A 675 -46.59 -9.86 17.91
CA PRO A 675 -45.96 -10.61 16.84
C PRO A 675 -46.98 -11.45 16.07
N GLU A 676 -46.67 -11.79 14.82
CA GLU A 676 -47.49 -12.72 14.03
C GLU A 676 -47.17 -14.17 14.38
N GLU A 677 -45.89 -14.44 14.64
CA GLU A 677 -45.36 -15.78 14.94
C GLU A 677 -44.48 -15.76 16.20
N LEU A 678 -44.62 -16.82 17.00
CA LEU A 678 -43.65 -17.26 17.99
C LEU A 678 -43.11 -18.62 17.53
N ARG A 679 -41.79 -18.74 17.38
CA ARG A 679 -41.12 -20.03 17.13
C ARG A 679 -40.27 -20.40 18.34
N LEU A 680 -40.35 -21.65 18.78
CA LEU A 680 -39.41 -22.19 19.75
C LEU A 680 -38.36 -22.96 18.98
N ILE A 681 -37.10 -22.52 19.07
CA ILE A 681 -35.98 -22.96 18.21
C ILE A 681 -35.09 -23.98 18.93
N GLY A 682 -35.17 -24.03 20.26
CA GLY A 682 -34.25 -24.85 21.05
C GLY A 682 -34.53 -24.84 22.54
N LYS A 683 -33.96 -25.83 23.23
CA LYS A 683 -34.03 -25.98 24.69
C LYS A 683 -32.65 -26.35 25.26
N GLY A 684 -32.48 -26.22 26.57
CA GLY A 684 -31.28 -26.65 27.28
C GLY A 684 -31.39 -26.37 28.78
N GLY A 685 -30.26 -26.50 29.49
CA GLY A 685 -30.19 -26.35 30.95
C GLY A 685 -29.51 -27.57 31.59
N GLN A 686 -29.47 -27.63 32.92
CA GLN A 686 -28.77 -28.72 33.65
C GLN A 686 -29.28 -30.15 33.38
N ARG A 687 -30.42 -30.30 32.69
CA ARG A 687 -31.08 -31.59 32.45
C ARG A 687 -31.38 -31.86 30.97
N LEU A 688 -30.86 -31.02 30.07
CA LEU A 688 -31.13 -31.04 28.63
C LEU A 688 -29.83 -30.78 27.85
N ASN A 689 -29.73 -31.30 26.63
CA ASN A 689 -28.46 -31.28 25.90
C ASN A 689 -28.17 -29.91 25.28
N TYR A 690 -27.14 -29.22 25.78
CA TYR A 690 -26.78 -27.88 25.31
C TYR A 690 -26.22 -27.86 23.88
N ALA A 691 -25.75 -29.00 23.36
CA ALA A 691 -25.09 -29.11 22.06
C ALA A 691 -26.08 -29.26 20.89
N ASP A 692 -27.08 -30.12 21.04
CA ASP A 692 -27.88 -30.64 19.93
C ASP A 692 -29.24 -29.92 19.77
N ASP A 693 -29.74 -29.29 20.84
CA ASP A 693 -31.09 -28.69 20.90
C ASP A 693 -31.15 -27.22 20.42
N GLY A 694 -30.45 -26.87 19.32
CA GLY A 694 -30.66 -25.61 18.57
C GLY A 694 -30.30 -24.28 19.26
N LEU A 695 -29.71 -24.31 20.47
CA LEU A 695 -29.42 -23.10 21.28
C LEU A 695 -28.39 -22.13 20.67
N MET A 696 -27.51 -22.58 19.77
CA MET A 696 -26.56 -21.73 19.04
C MET A 696 -26.75 -21.88 17.53
N SER A 697 -26.30 -20.88 16.75
CA SER A 697 -26.36 -20.92 15.28
C SER A 697 -25.18 -21.71 14.71
N ALA A 698 -25.43 -22.53 13.69
CA ALA A 698 -24.56 -23.60 13.21
C ALA A 698 -23.47 -23.11 12.22
N TRP A 699 -22.84 -21.99 12.54
CA TRP A 699 -22.00 -21.18 11.63
C TRP A 699 -20.62 -21.78 11.33
N ASP A 700 -20.48 -22.95 10.70
CA ASP A 700 -19.14 -23.55 10.52
C ASP A 700 -18.30 -22.95 9.36
N ARG A 701 -17.11 -22.44 9.69
CA ARG A 701 -16.03 -22.09 8.75
C ARG A 701 -15.73 -23.24 7.77
N GLU A 702 -15.90 -24.48 8.21
CA GLU A 702 -15.68 -25.69 7.41
C GLU A 702 -16.92 -26.22 6.67
N SER A 703 -18.04 -25.51 6.62
CA SER A 703 -19.30 -26.00 6.01
C SER A 703 -19.19 -26.64 4.62
N PHE A 704 -18.18 -26.31 3.80
CA PHE A 704 -17.86 -27.01 2.56
C PHE A 704 -17.51 -28.51 2.73
N SER A 705 -16.87 -28.90 3.84
CA SER A 705 -16.59 -30.30 4.19
C SER A 705 -17.86 -31.01 4.69
N THR A 706 -18.71 -30.31 5.46
CA THR A 706 -20.03 -30.78 5.89
C THR A 706 -20.96 -31.04 4.69
N ILE A 707 -20.98 -30.14 3.71
CA ILE A 707 -21.72 -30.32 2.44
C ILE A 707 -21.20 -31.54 1.66
N LYS A 708 -19.89 -31.82 1.67
CA LYS A 708 -19.34 -33.03 1.04
C LYS A 708 -19.82 -34.34 1.67
N ARG A 709 -20.25 -34.37 2.94
CA ARG A 709 -20.92 -35.56 3.52
C ARG A 709 -22.30 -35.80 2.91
N LYS A 710 -23.06 -34.75 2.57
CA LYS A 710 -24.37 -34.87 1.89
C LYS A 710 -24.26 -35.23 0.39
N ILE A 711 -23.16 -34.89 -0.27
CA ILE A 711 -22.97 -35.15 -1.72
C ILE A 711 -22.42 -36.56 -2.02
N LYS A 712 -21.92 -37.31 -1.02
CA LYS A 712 -21.22 -38.59 -1.25
C LYS A 712 -22.10 -39.83 -1.46
N PHE A 713 -23.42 -39.68 -1.61
CA PHE A 713 -24.35 -40.76 -2.00
C PHE A 713 -24.81 -40.59 -3.46
N GLY A 714 -23.87 -40.76 -4.39
CA GLY A 714 -24.09 -40.50 -5.82
C GLY A 714 -23.21 -41.35 -6.74
N GLN A 715 -23.08 -42.66 -6.46
CA GLN A 715 -22.53 -43.64 -7.42
C GLN A 715 -23.32 -44.95 -7.39
N GLU A 716 -24.05 -45.17 -8.48
CA GLU A 716 -24.49 -46.40 -9.15
C GLU A 716 -24.86 -47.67 -8.35
N ASP A 717 -26.02 -48.23 -8.73
CA ASP A 717 -26.61 -49.46 -8.19
C ASP A 717 -25.67 -50.68 -8.15
N ARG A 718 -25.34 -51.13 -6.93
CA ARG A 718 -25.05 -52.54 -6.66
C ARG A 718 -25.69 -52.98 -5.35
N ALA A 719 -26.59 -53.96 -5.44
CA ALA A 719 -27.14 -54.63 -4.27
C ALA A 719 -26.02 -55.34 -3.50
N MET A 720 -25.83 -54.99 -2.23
CA MET A 720 -24.97 -55.69 -1.28
C MET A 720 -25.83 -56.28 -0.15
N THR A 721 -25.46 -57.47 0.31
CA THR A 721 -26.29 -58.35 1.16
C THR A 721 -26.16 -58.06 2.66
N GLU A 722 -27.17 -58.46 3.43
CA GLU A 722 -27.54 -58.03 4.81
C GLU A 722 -26.50 -58.14 5.96
N ASN A 723 -25.23 -58.52 5.76
CA ASN A 723 -24.36 -58.99 6.86
C ASN A 723 -23.14 -58.12 7.25
N ASP A 724 -22.93 -56.93 6.65
CA ASP A 724 -21.84 -56.01 7.05
C ASP A 724 -22.40 -54.67 7.58
N ALA A 725 -22.74 -54.65 8.87
CA ALA A 725 -23.24 -53.45 9.56
C ALA A 725 -22.23 -52.91 10.60
N PRO A 726 -21.49 -51.82 10.31
CA PRO A 726 -20.98 -50.93 11.34
C PRO A 726 -22.17 -50.17 11.98
N MET A 727 -22.09 -49.91 13.29
CA MET A 727 -23.21 -49.33 14.07
C MET A 727 -23.85 -48.11 13.40
N SER A 728 -25.17 -48.17 13.24
CA SER A 728 -26.01 -47.09 12.75
C SER A 728 -25.94 -45.86 13.66
N ILE A 729 -25.39 -44.77 13.16
CA ILE A 729 -25.76 -43.44 13.64
C ILE A 729 -27.19 -43.21 13.13
N GLN A 730 -28.16 -43.15 14.04
CA GLN A 730 -29.56 -42.91 13.71
C GLN A 730 -29.73 -41.47 13.21
N THR A 731 -29.85 -41.29 11.89
CA THR A 731 -30.19 -39.98 11.31
C THR A 731 -31.71 -39.75 11.36
N GLN A 732 -32.21 -39.43 12.55
CA GLN A 732 -33.52 -38.81 12.78
C GLN A 732 -33.37 -37.80 13.93
N GLU A 733 -32.83 -36.63 13.62
CA GLU A 733 -32.92 -35.47 14.51
C GLU A 733 -34.27 -34.80 14.28
N GLU A 734 -35.23 -35.06 15.17
CA GLU A 734 -36.40 -34.19 15.34
C GLU A 734 -35.91 -32.87 15.96
N THR A 735 -35.53 -31.90 15.12
CA THR A 735 -35.21 -30.55 15.59
C THR A 735 -36.39 -30.00 16.37
N TYR A 736 -36.14 -29.48 17.57
CA TYR A 736 -37.15 -28.85 18.41
C TYR A 736 -37.60 -27.50 17.79
N ASP A 737 -38.47 -27.58 16.79
CA ASP A 737 -39.10 -26.44 16.12
C ASP A 737 -40.62 -26.50 16.33
N LYS A 738 -41.14 -25.58 17.13
CA LYS A 738 -42.59 -25.39 17.34
C LYS A 738 -42.97 -23.98 16.92
N VAL A 739 -43.83 -23.86 15.91
CA VAL A 739 -44.37 -22.60 15.42
C VAL A 739 -45.77 -22.36 15.98
N TYR A 740 -46.01 -21.15 16.47
CA TYR A 740 -47.24 -20.69 17.07
C TYR A 740 -47.73 -19.41 16.37
N LYS A 741 -48.85 -19.47 15.62
CA LYS A 741 -49.53 -18.28 15.08
C LYS A 741 -50.26 -17.57 16.23
N ILE A 742 -49.76 -16.40 16.66
CA ILE A 742 -50.21 -15.76 17.90
C ILE A 742 -51.69 -15.34 17.84
N ASN A 743 -52.16 -14.92 16.67
CA ASN A 743 -53.57 -14.55 16.44
C ASN A 743 -54.55 -15.70 16.70
N GLU A 744 -54.15 -16.96 16.48
CA GLU A 744 -55.00 -18.13 16.75
C GLU A 744 -55.07 -18.43 18.26
N ILE A 745 -53.95 -18.26 18.97
CA ILE A 745 -53.81 -18.47 20.42
C ILE A 745 -54.54 -17.39 21.25
N LEU A 746 -54.75 -16.20 20.68
CA LEU A 746 -55.51 -15.13 21.31
C LEU A 746 -57.04 -15.34 21.20
N LEU A 747 -57.51 -16.20 20.28
CA LEU A 747 -58.93 -16.48 20.08
C LEU A 747 -59.46 -17.64 20.94
N THR A 748 -58.58 -18.50 21.46
CA THR A 748 -58.95 -19.61 22.36
C THR A 748 -58.98 -19.17 23.82
N SER A 749 -60.16 -19.19 24.46
CA SER A 749 -60.35 -18.75 25.85
C SER A 749 -59.69 -19.65 26.91
N ASN A 750 -59.34 -20.89 26.53
CA ASN A 750 -58.57 -21.82 27.35
C ASN A 750 -57.20 -21.98 26.68
N GLY A 751 -56.13 -21.58 27.36
CA GLY A 751 -54.78 -21.61 26.78
C GLY A 751 -54.28 -23.02 26.47
N LEU A 752 -53.59 -23.17 25.34
CA LEU A 752 -52.80 -24.33 24.90
C LEU A 752 -53.49 -25.71 24.78
N ASP A 753 -54.77 -25.83 25.14
CA ASP A 753 -55.48 -27.12 25.19
C ASP A 753 -56.44 -27.36 24.00
N THR A 754 -55.94 -27.13 22.77
CA THR A 754 -56.32 -27.83 21.52
C THR A 754 -55.52 -27.28 20.32
N ALA A 755 -54.48 -27.99 19.88
CA ALA A 755 -53.84 -27.76 18.58
C ALA A 755 -53.25 -29.06 18.01
N SER A 756 -54.08 -30.09 17.81
CA SER A 756 -53.69 -31.33 17.14
C SER A 756 -53.61 -31.14 15.63
N LYS A 757 -52.52 -30.53 15.16
CA LYS A 757 -52.09 -30.58 13.76
C LYS A 757 -50.59 -30.85 13.65
N THR A 758 -50.25 -32.12 13.53
CA THR A 758 -49.03 -32.55 12.86
C THR A 758 -49.15 -32.21 11.37
N GLU A 759 -48.55 -31.10 10.94
CA GLU A 759 -48.27 -30.89 9.51
C GLU A 759 -46.80 -31.24 9.27
N THR A 760 -46.59 -32.34 8.53
CA THR A 760 -45.28 -32.89 8.20
C THR A 760 -44.51 -31.93 7.30
N PHE A 761 -43.34 -31.46 7.76
CA PHE A 761 -42.42 -30.72 6.89
C PHE A 761 -41.94 -31.60 5.73
N THR A 762 -42.35 -31.24 4.53
CA THR A 762 -41.79 -31.80 3.29
C THR A 762 -40.44 -31.11 3.05
N PRO A 763 -39.34 -31.82 2.79
CA PRO A 763 -38.06 -31.19 2.48
C PRO A 763 -38.21 -30.29 1.24
N VAL A 764 -37.96 -28.98 1.40
CA VAL A 764 -38.07 -28.01 0.31
C VAL A 764 -36.97 -28.28 -0.72
N SER A 765 -37.32 -29.02 -1.76
CA SER A 765 -36.40 -29.37 -2.84
C SER A 765 -36.14 -28.18 -3.76
N ASN A 766 -34.86 -27.84 -3.90
CA ASN A 766 -34.26 -27.11 -5.03
C ASN A 766 -34.64 -25.63 -5.26
N LYS A 767 -33.59 -24.79 -5.33
CA LYS A 767 -33.54 -23.43 -5.93
C LYS A 767 -34.23 -22.27 -5.18
N LYS A 768 -33.88 -22.05 -3.91
CA LYS A 768 -33.94 -20.71 -3.29
C LYS A 768 -32.54 -20.32 -2.82
N PRO A 769 -32.08 -19.07 -3.01
CA PRO A 769 -30.84 -18.59 -2.39
C PRO A 769 -30.96 -18.72 -0.87
N LEU A 770 -29.89 -19.16 -0.21
CA LEU A 770 -29.85 -19.27 1.25
C LEU A 770 -30.01 -17.86 1.86
N PRO A 771 -31.05 -17.55 2.66
CA PRO A 771 -31.00 -16.41 3.58
C PRO A 771 -29.78 -16.49 4.52
N PRO A 772 -29.32 -15.37 5.11
CA PRO A 772 -28.19 -15.37 6.04
C PRO A 772 -28.42 -16.29 7.25
N ASP A 773 -29.69 -16.51 7.55
CA ASP A 773 -30.25 -17.35 8.61
C ASP A 773 -30.13 -18.87 8.30
N LEU A 774 -29.53 -19.24 7.16
CA LEU A 774 -29.09 -20.61 6.85
C LEU A 774 -27.55 -20.78 6.94
N ASP A 775 -26.92 -19.96 7.78
CA ASP A 775 -25.73 -20.31 8.59
C ASP A 775 -24.45 -20.78 7.85
N ALA A 776 -24.16 -20.20 6.68
CA ALA A 776 -22.94 -20.48 5.92
C ALA A 776 -21.95 -19.28 5.90
N PRO A 777 -20.61 -19.51 5.96
CA PRO A 777 -19.63 -18.43 5.84
C PRO A 777 -19.67 -17.78 4.46
N ALA A 778 -20.11 -16.52 4.42
CA ALA A 778 -20.28 -15.73 3.21
C ALA A 778 -19.47 -14.41 3.28
N PRO A 779 -19.20 -13.77 2.13
CA PRO A 779 -18.69 -12.40 2.10
C PRO A 779 -19.65 -11.43 2.81
N HIS A 780 -19.09 -10.57 3.66
CA HIS A 780 -19.88 -9.55 4.37
C HIS A 780 -19.07 -8.28 4.67
N LYS A 781 -19.81 -7.24 5.07
CA LYS A 781 -19.29 -6.04 5.73
C LYS A 781 -20.20 -5.67 6.88
N ILE A 782 -19.59 -5.21 7.97
CA ILE A 782 -20.27 -4.79 9.19
C ILE A 782 -19.74 -3.41 9.60
N THR A 783 -20.59 -2.61 10.24
CA THR A 783 -20.18 -1.49 11.11
C THR A 783 -21.05 -1.48 12.36
N SER A 784 -20.67 -0.75 13.40
CA SER A 784 -21.47 -0.70 14.62
C SER A 784 -21.37 0.61 15.38
N ARG A 785 -22.38 0.87 16.20
CA ARG A 785 -22.42 1.88 17.27
C ARG A 785 -23.24 1.34 18.45
N PHE A 786 -23.46 2.14 19.48
CA PHE A 786 -24.31 1.81 20.62
C PHE A 786 -25.44 2.82 20.76
N ALA A 787 -26.57 2.42 21.34
CA ALA A 787 -27.58 3.31 21.87
C ALA A 787 -27.28 3.68 23.34
N ASP A 788 -27.53 4.92 23.73
CA ASP A 788 -27.31 5.42 25.10
C ASP A 788 -28.26 4.76 26.13
N LYS A 789 -28.00 4.94 27.43
CA LYS A 789 -28.71 4.24 28.52
C LYS A 789 -30.23 4.35 28.45
N GLY A 790 -30.76 5.48 27.97
CA GLY A 790 -32.20 5.73 27.83
C GLY A 790 -32.81 5.27 26.49
N GLY A 791 -32.08 4.52 25.68
CA GLY A 791 -32.49 4.17 24.32
C GLY A 791 -32.31 5.30 23.32
N LEU A 792 -32.88 5.12 22.13
CA LEU A 792 -32.77 6.11 21.05
C LEU A 792 -33.75 7.28 21.20
N GLY A 793 -34.87 7.07 21.89
CA GLY A 793 -35.99 8.01 21.94
C GLY A 793 -36.63 8.27 20.56
N ASP A 794 -37.67 9.11 20.51
CA ASP A 794 -38.48 9.28 19.29
C ASP A 794 -37.69 9.78 18.06
N VAL A 795 -36.73 10.69 18.27
CA VAL A 795 -35.91 11.26 17.19
C VAL A 795 -34.89 10.24 16.69
N GLY A 796 -34.15 9.59 17.60
CA GLY A 796 -33.17 8.58 17.24
C GLY A 796 -33.82 7.35 16.59
N ALA A 797 -34.99 6.92 17.07
CA ALA A 797 -35.75 5.82 16.47
C ALA A 797 -36.17 6.14 15.02
N ASN A 798 -36.69 7.34 14.77
CA ASN A 798 -37.05 7.78 13.42
C ASN A 798 -35.81 7.87 12.51
N GLN A 799 -34.67 8.35 13.02
CA GLN A 799 -33.40 8.40 12.28
C GLN A 799 -32.84 7.00 11.98
N LEU A 800 -32.92 6.05 12.92
CA LEU A 800 -32.53 4.66 12.70
C LEU A 800 -33.36 4.05 11.57
N ILE A 801 -34.69 4.16 11.64
CA ILE A 801 -35.60 3.65 10.60
C ILE A 801 -35.31 4.30 9.24
N ARG A 802 -35.04 5.62 9.21
CA ARG A 802 -34.61 6.36 8.02
C ARG A 802 -33.29 5.87 7.43
N SER A 803 -32.40 5.23 8.19
CA SER A 803 -31.17 4.62 7.66
C SER A 803 -31.43 3.26 6.97
N LEU A 804 -32.51 2.56 7.36
CA LEU A 804 -32.86 1.23 6.85
C LEU A 804 -33.61 1.25 5.51
N THR A 805 -34.38 2.31 5.23
CA THR A 805 -35.03 2.51 3.93
C THR A 805 -34.16 3.39 3.03
N SER A 806 -33.65 2.86 1.91
CA SER A 806 -32.69 3.59 1.07
C SER A 806 -32.76 3.26 -0.41
N LYS A 807 -32.56 4.26 -1.29
CA LYS A 807 -32.36 4.05 -2.73
C LYS A 807 -31.07 3.26 -3.05
N LEU A 808 -30.14 3.10 -2.10
CA LEU A 808 -28.93 2.28 -2.29
C LEU A 808 -29.21 0.78 -2.21
N ILE A 809 -30.17 0.36 -1.39
CA ILE A 809 -30.75 -1.00 -1.39
C ILE A 809 -31.67 -1.14 -2.60
N LEU A 810 -31.77 -2.31 -3.22
CA LEU A 810 -32.62 -2.60 -4.38
C LEU A 810 -33.68 -3.65 -4.03
N ASP A 811 -34.88 -3.55 -4.60
CA ASP A 811 -36.03 -4.43 -4.30
C ASP A 811 -35.70 -5.93 -4.49
N ASP A 812 -34.95 -6.24 -5.54
CA ASP A 812 -34.54 -7.60 -5.92
C ASP A 812 -33.23 -8.06 -5.27
N SER A 813 -32.57 -7.23 -4.44
CA SER A 813 -31.34 -7.62 -3.71
C SER A 813 -31.49 -8.95 -2.99
N ARG A 814 -32.62 -9.15 -2.28
CA ARG A 814 -32.90 -10.37 -1.52
C ARG A 814 -33.05 -11.61 -2.42
N LYS A 815 -33.68 -11.44 -3.59
CA LYS A 815 -33.81 -12.50 -4.63
C LYS A 815 -32.46 -12.87 -5.26
N LEU A 816 -31.48 -11.97 -5.23
CA LEU A 816 -30.11 -12.19 -5.69
C LEU A 816 -29.13 -12.64 -4.58
N GLY A 817 -29.62 -12.90 -3.36
CA GLY A 817 -28.80 -13.32 -2.23
C GLY A 817 -27.96 -12.20 -1.60
N LEU A 818 -28.29 -10.93 -1.84
CA LEU A 818 -27.73 -9.77 -1.15
C LEU A 818 -28.71 -9.32 -0.05
N PHE A 819 -28.27 -9.43 1.20
CA PHE A 819 -29.07 -9.16 2.39
C PHE A 819 -28.47 -8.00 3.18
N THR A 820 -29.32 -7.08 3.61
CA THR A 820 -28.93 -5.87 4.32
C THR A 820 -29.88 -5.66 5.49
N TYR A 821 -29.35 -5.53 6.70
CA TYR A 821 -30.14 -5.45 7.93
C TYR A 821 -29.33 -4.83 9.07
N ILE A 822 -30.00 -4.53 10.17
CA ILE A 822 -29.36 -4.28 11.47
C ILE A 822 -29.69 -5.38 12.47
N THR A 823 -28.84 -5.54 13.48
CA THR A 823 -29.13 -6.30 14.71
C THR A 823 -28.90 -5.42 15.92
N LEU A 824 -29.90 -5.33 16.79
CA LEU A 824 -29.88 -4.59 18.05
C LEU A 824 -29.62 -5.57 19.19
N GLY A 825 -28.47 -5.51 19.85
CA GLY A 825 -28.05 -6.49 20.86
C GLY A 825 -28.16 -5.95 22.28
N ALA A 826 -29.10 -6.45 23.08
CA ALA A 826 -29.39 -5.93 24.42
C ALA A 826 -28.19 -6.09 25.39
N MET A 827 -27.85 -5.02 26.10
CA MET A 827 -26.73 -4.99 27.06
C MET A 827 -27.18 -4.65 28.48
N VAL A 828 -28.05 -3.66 28.66
CA VAL A 828 -28.56 -3.27 29.98
C VAL A 828 -29.38 -4.38 30.62
N GLY A 829 -29.14 -4.58 31.92
CA GLY A 829 -29.76 -5.59 32.76
C GLY A 829 -29.21 -5.54 34.18
N GLU A 830 -29.54 -6.55 34.97
CA GLU A 830 -29.18 -6.69 36.38
C GLU A 830 -27.68 -6.48 36.65
N TYR A 831 -26.82 -6.98 35.77
CA TYR A 831 -25.36 -6.92 35.96
C TYR A 831 -24.84 -5.48 36.03
N TYR A 832 -25.05 -4.68 34.98
CA TYR A 832 -24.51 -3.31 34.91
C TYR A 832 -25.23 -2.30 35.79
N ASP A 833 -26.52 -2.54 36.11
CA ASP A 833 -27.26 -1.66 37.01
C ASP A 833 -26.83 -1.81 38.48
N ASN A 834 -26.34 -2.98 38.88
CA ASN A 834 -25.87 -3.26 40.24
C ASN A 834 -24.34 -3.07 40.42
N MET A 835 -23.62 -2.79 39.32
CA MET A 835 -22.15 -2.67 39.33
C MET A 835 -21.70 -1.28 39.82
N SER A 836 -20.79 -1.23 40.80
CA SER A 836 -20.18 0.03 41.25
C SER A 836 -19.22 0.61 40.20
N GLU A 837 -18.89 1.89 40.30
CA GLU A 837 -17.96 2.53 39.36
C GLU A 837 -16.53 1.94 39.47
N GLU A 838 -16.11 1.53 40.66
CA GLU A 838 -14.83 0.83 40.85
C GLU A 838 -14.83 -0.54 40.18
N ALA A 839 -15.96 -1.25 40.20
CA ALA A 839 -16.11 -2.52 39.50
C ALA A 839 -16.14 -2.33 37.97
N LYS A 840 -16.81 -1.28 37.47
CA LYS A 840 -16.78 -0.90 36.05
C LYS A 840 -15.38 -0.52 35.57
N ALA A 841 -14.53 0.06 36.41
CA ALA A 841 -13.16 0.40 36.05
C ALA A 841 -12.28 -0.85 35.80
N ARG A 842 -12.67 -2.05 36.25
CA ARG A 842 -11.87 -3.29 36.18
C ARG A 842 -11.76 -3.92 34.80
N SER A 843 -12.33 -3.35 33.74
CA SER A 843 -12.17 -3.82 32.36
C SER A 843 -12.05 -2.67 31.37
N ALA A 844 -11.21 -2.83 30.35
CA ALA A 844 -10.94 -1.82 29.32
C ALA A 844 -12.12 -1.52 28.37
N PHE A 845 -13.15 -2.38 28.33
CA PHE A 845 -14.36 -2.14 27.54
C PHE A 845 -15.13 -0.91 28.06
N PRO A 846 -15.27 0.20 27.30
CA PRO A 846 -15.80 1.45 27.86
C PRO A 846 -17.33 1.50 27.95
N TYR A 847 -18.05 0.83 27.03
CA TYR A 847 -19.49 1.04 26.78
C TYR A 847 -20.45 0.34 27.76
N LYS A 848 -20.11 0.29 29.05
CA LYS A 848 -20.89 -0.39 30.10
C LYS A 848 -22.21 0.31 30.46
N ASP A 849 -22.37 1.57 30.05
CA ASP A 849 -23.57 2.38 30.27
C ASP A 849 -24.63 2.23 29.14
N LYS A 850 -24.27 1.59 28.03
CA LYS A 850 -25.08 1.57 26.80
C LYS A 850 -26.20 0.53 26.84
N ALA A 851 -27.38 0.91 26.36
CA ALA A 851 -28.56 0.05 26.41
C ALA A 851 -28.43 -1.18 25.49
N TYR A 852 -27.92 -0.98 24.27
CA TYR A 852 -27.72 -2.04 23.28
C TYR A 852 -26.73 -1.65 22.17
N THR A 853 -26.12 -2.66 21.53
CA THR A 853 -25.35 -2.48 20.29
C THR A 853 -26.28 -2.26 19.10
N ILE A 854 -25.92 -1.39 18.16
CA ILE A 854 -26.55 -1.28 16.83
C ILE A 854 -25.52 -1.78 15.81
N GLN A 855 -25.72 -2.99 15.28
CA GLN A 855 -24.83 -3.64 14.33
C GLN A 855 -25.43 -3.59 12.92
N TYR A 856 -24.87 -2.76 12.04
CA TYR A 856 -25.24 -2.71 10.61
C TYR A 856 -24.52 -3.82 9.86
N GLN A 857 -25.25 -4.57 9.04
CA GLN A 857 -24.72 -5.73 8.33
C GLN A 857 -25.16 -5.73 6.87
N THR A 858 -24.24 -6.10 5.98
CA THR A 858 -24.60 -6.52 4.63
C THR A 858 -23.80 -7.77 4.24
N TRP A 859 -24.52 -8.75 3.71
CA TRP A 859 -24.05 -10.10 3.39
C TRP A 859 -24.44 -10.39 1.96
N TRP A 860 -23.55 -10.97 1.17
CA TRP A 860 -23.88 -11.36 -0.20
C TRP A 860 -23.42 -12.78 -0.48
N ASN A 861 -24.34 -13.58 -1.01
CA ASN A 861 -24.06 -14.96 -1.36
C ASN A 861 -23.22 -15.02 -2.65
N THR A 862 -22.53 -16.14 -2.84
CA THR A 862 -21.83 -16.46 -4.09
C THR A 862 -22.17 -17.90 -4.43
N GLU A 863 -23.32 -18.11 -5.09
CA GLU A 863 -23.74 -19.43 -5.52
C GLU A 863 -22.66 -20.09 -6.38
N LEU A 864 -22.59 -21.43 -6.35
CA LEU A 864 -21.62 -22.20 -7.15
C LEU A 864 -21.73 -21.86 -8.65
N ILE A 865 -22.95 -21.75 -9.18
CA ILE A 865 -23.23 -21.33 -10.57
C ILE A 865 -22.72 -19.92 -10.87
N GLN A 866 -22.73 -19.02 -9.90
CA GLN A 866 -22.21 -17.65 -10.07
C GLN A 866 -20.69 -17.56 -9.92
N LYS A 867 -20.05 -18.53 -9.25
CA LYS A 867 -18.58 -18.67 -9.25
C LYS A 867 -18.05 -19.21 -10.58
N GLU A 868 -18.85 -19.99 -11.30
CA GLU A 868 -18.53 -20.45 -12.66
C GLU A 868 -18.61 -19.34 -13.73
N GLN A 869 -19.22 -18.19 -13.43
CA GLN A 869 -19.39 -17.05 -14.35
C GLN A 869 -18.34 -15.93 -14.19
N GLU A 870 -17.36 -16.13 -13.29
CA GLU A 870 -16.28 -15.18 -12.98
C GLU A 870 -16.76 -13.73 -12.74
N GLN A 871 -16.13 -12.72 -13.35
CA GLN A 871 -16.35 -11.29 -13.06
C GLN A 871 -17.69 -10.73 -13.56
N ASN A 872 -18.51 -11.51 -14.28
CA ASN A 872 -19.76 -11.04 -14.92
C ASN A 872 -21.03 -11.27 -14.09
N ASN A 873 -20.91 -11.46 -12.76
CA ASN A 873 -22.05 -11.67 -11.87
C ASN A 873 -22.67 -10.34 -11.39
N GLU A 874 -23.97 -10.15 -11.62
CA GLU A 874 -24.75 -8.97 -11.21
C GLU A 874 -24.69 -8.64 -9.71
N VAL A 875 -24.45 -9.64 -8.85
CA VAL A 875 -24.29 -9.44 -7.39
C VAL A 875 -23.11 -8.53 -7.10
N TYR A 876 -21.97 -8.67 -7.79
CA TYR A 876 -20.78 -7.83 -7.55
C TYR A 876 -21.02 -6.35 -7.93
N ASN A 877 -21.76 -6.09 -9.01
CA ASN A 877 -22.17 -4.72 -9.38
C ASN A 877 -23.03 -4.06 -8.28
N ARG A 878 -23.80 -4.87 -7.54
CA ARG A 878 -24.68 -4.41 -6.45
C ARG A 878 -23.97 -4.37 -5.09
N THR A 879 -22.90 -5.16 -4.89
CA THR A 879 -22.07 -5.14 -3.68
C THR A 879 -21.53 -3.74 -3.40
N ASN A 880 -21.10 -2.99 -4.42
CA ASN A 880 -20.62 -1.61 -4.23
C ASN A 880 -21.71 -0.72 -3.59
N ARG A 881 -22.97 -0.78 -4.07
CA ARG A 881 -24.09 -0.02 -3.48
C ARG A 881 -24.40 -0.42 -2.04
N ALA A 882 -24.21 -1.69 -1.68
CA ALA A 882 -24.36 -2.15 -0.31
C ALA A 882 -23.22 -1.66 0.61
N LEU A 883 -22.01 -1.53 0.07
CA LEU A 883 -20.88 -0.89 0.76
C LEU A 883 -21.07 0.63 0.87
N ASP A 884 -21.64 1.28 -0.15
CA ASP A 884 -22.03 2.69 -0.11
C ASP A 884 -23.12 2.91 0.97
N TRP A 885 -24.12 2.03 1.04
CA TRP A 885 -25.14 2.06 2.11
C TRP A 885 -24.51 1.91 3.49
N MET A 886 -23.54 1.00 3.64
CA MET A 886 -22.80 0.84 4.90
C MET A 886 -22.05 2.11 5.30
N GLN A 887 -21.41 2.78 4.34
CA GLN A 887 -20.73 4.05 4.59
C GLN A 887 -21.72 5.16 4.95
N VAL A 888 -22.79 5.33 4.17
CA VAL A 888 -23.84 6.32 4.45
C VAL A 888 -24.45 6.10 5.84
N CYS A 889 -24.74 4.84 6.23
CA CYS A 889 -25.25 4.54 7.56
C CYS A 889 -24.24 4.82 8.67
N ARG A 890 -22.97 4.51 8.46
CA ARG A 890 -21.88 4.82 9.41
C ARG A 890 -21.79 6.33 9.68
N ASP A 891 -21.91 7.14 8.64
CA ASP A 891 -21.73 8.59 8.72
C ASP A 891 -23.05 9.32 9.10
N TYR A 892 -24.20 8.65 9.00
CA TYR A 892 -25.51 9.22 9.32
C TYR A 892 -25.69 9.42 10.83
N LYS A 893 -26.03 10.65 11.24
CA LYS A 893 -26.30 11.00 12.63
C LYS A 893 -27.60 10.37 13.11
N ILE A 894 -27.51 9.67 14.24
CA ILE A 894 -28.66 9.17 15.00
C ILE A 894 -28.48 9.71 16.43
N GLU A 895 -29.44 10.50 16.93
CA GLU A 895 -29.42 11.03 18.30
C GLU A 895 -29.40 9.88 19.32
N ASN A 896 -28.83 10.14 20.50
CA ASN A 896 -28.67 9.15 21.59
C ASN A 896 -27.91 7.87 21.15
N SER A 897 -26.96 8.00 20.22
CA SER A 897 -26.10 6.91 19.78
C SER A 897 -24.66 7.33 19.49
N GLY A 898 -23.71 6.42 19.67
CA GLY A 898 -22.29 6.69 19.44
C GLY A 898 -21.36 5.50 19.71
N GLY A 899 -20.05 5.74 19.65
CA GLY A 899 -19.01 4.72 19.82
C GLY A 899 -19.01 3.65 18.70
N SER A 900 -18.22 2.60 18.88
CA SER A 900 -18.24 1.40 18.02
C SER A 900 -17.73 0.18 18.79
N PHE A 901 -18.16 -1.03 18.43
CA PHE A 901 -17.77 -2.26 19.15
C PHE A 901 -16.63 -2.99 18.43
N ILE A 902 -15.50 -3.23 19.11
CA ILE A 902 -14.31 -3.80 18.48
C ILE A 902 -14.51 -5.25 17.99
N SER A 903 -15.41 -6.01 18.63
CA SER A 903 -15.85 -7.32 18.13
C SER A 903 -16.55 -7.22 16.77
N PHE A 904 -17.18 -6.09 16.46
CA PHE A 904 -17.79 -5.76 15.16
C PHE A 904 -16.85 -4.86 14.34
N LYS A 905 -15.58 -5.30 14.24
CA LYS A 905 -14.45 -4.55 13.66
C LYS A 905 -14.77 -4.02 12.25
N ASP A 906 -14.45 -2.75 12.03
CA ASP A 906 -14.59 -2.03 10.78
C ASP A 906 -13.30 -1.24 10.49
N ALA A 907 -12.65 -1.54 9.37
CA ALA A 907 -11.43 -0.86 8.93
C ALA A 907 -11.55 0.68 8.88
N SER A 908 -12.75 1.23 8.65
CA SER A 908 -13.00 2.66 8.48
C SER A 908 -13.20 3.44 9.79
N ILE A 909 -13.44 2.77 10.92
CA ILE A 909 -13.65 3.43 12.22
C ILE A 909 -12.31 3.76 12.89
N PRO A 910 -12.05 4.98 13.40
CA PRO A 910 -10.82 5.29 14.14
C PRO A 910 -10.62 4.36 15.34
N THR A 911 -9.39 3.94 15.62
CA THR A 911 -9.12 2.94 16.68
C THR A 911 -9.56 3.43 18.06
N GLU A 912 -9.39 4.73 18.35
CA GLU A 912 -9.87 5.36 19.58
C GLU A 912 -11.39 5.25 19.78
N THR A 913 -12.19 5.21 18.69
CA THR A 913 -13.65 5.09 18.75
C THR A 913 -14.14 3.71 19.24
N TYR A 914 -13.23 2.75 19.44
CA TYR A 914 -13.53 1.46 20.07
C TYR A 914 -13.30 1.44 21.57
N PHE A 915 -12.45 2.33 22.08
CA PHE A 915 -11.94 2.30 23.45
C PHE A 915 -12.21 3.59 24.22
N ALA A 916 -12.67 4.65 23.54
CA ALA A 916 -13.08 5.93 24.10
C ALA A 916 -12.04 6.46 25.11
N GLU A 917 -12.46 6.82 26.32
CA GLU A 917 -11.60 7.33 27.40
C GLU A 917 -10.46 6.39 27.79
N ASN A 918 -10.61 5.07 27.59
CA ASN A 918 -9.59 4.08 27.91
C ASN A 918 -8.45 4.00 26.88
N TYR A 919 -8.57 4.63 25.71
CA TYR A 919 -7.60 4.46 24.61
C TYR A 919 -6.17 4.89 24.99
N GLN A 920 -6.01 5.99 25.75
CA GLN A 920 -4.69 6.44 26.18
C GLN A 920 -4.07 5.48 27.21
N ALA A 921 -4.84 5.04 28.21
CA ALA A 921 -4.37 4.05 29.18
C ALA A 921 -3.94 2.75 28.50
N LEU A 922 -4.69 2.27 27.50
CA LEU A 922 -4.33 1.09 26.70
C LEU A 922 -2.98 1.25 25.98
N LYS A 923 -2.65 2.44 25.47
CA LYS A 923 -1.32 2.74 24.89
C LYS A 923 -0.21 2.68 25.94
N ASP A 924 -0.46 3.23 27.12
CA ASP A 924 0.51 3.26 28.21
C ASP A 924 0.77 1.83 28.75
N VAL A 925 -0.26 0.99 28.85
CA VAL A 925 -0.13 -0.45 29.15
C VAL A 925 0.68 -1.16 28.07
N LYS A 926 0.39 -0.93 26.78
CA LYS A 926 1.16 -1.56 25.70
C LYS A 926 2.64 -1.20 25.79
N LYS A 927 2.95 0.08 25.94
CA LYS A 927 4.33 0.58 26.05
C LYS A 927 5.07 0.01 27.27
N THR A 928 4.35 -0.26 28.36
CA THR A 928 4.94 -0.70 29.64
C THR A 928 5.10 -2.22 29.73
N TYR A 929 4.14 -3.00 29.21
CA TYR A 929 4.05 -4.44 29.50
C TYR A 929 4.12 -5.38 28.29
N SER A 930 4.03 -4.87 27.05
CA SER A 930 4.03 -5.77 25.87
C SER A 930 5.41 -6.32 25.50
N GLU A 931 6.50 -5.68 25.98
CA GLU A 931 7.89 -6.03 25.64
C GLU A 931 8.16 -6.07 24.12
N ASP A 932 7.39 -5.31 23.32
CA ASP A 932 7.41 -5.31 21.86
C ASP A 932 7.90 -3.96 21.26
N PRO A 933 9.20 -3.61 21.39
CA PRO A 933 9.73 -2.32 20.96
C PRO A 933 9.71 -2.12 19.43
N LEU A 934 9.57 -3.20 18.65
CA LEU A 934 9.47 -3.18 17.18
C LEU A 934 8.03 -3.35 16.69
N ASN A 935 7.05 -3.36 17.61
CA ASN A 935 5.62 -3.45 17.32
C ASN A 935 5.27 -4.63 16.41
N HIS A 936 5.88 -5.81 16.61
CA HIS A 936 5.54 -7.06 15.90
C HIS A 936 4.06 -7.43 16.04
N PHE A 937 3.48 -7.14 17.18
CA PHE A 937 2.08 -7.31 17.54
C PHE A 937 1.19 -6.25 16.90
N ARG A 938 1.18 -6.19 15.55
CA ARG A 938 0.49 -5.16 14.75
C ARG A 938 -0.49 -5.67 13.70
N THR A 939 -1.69 -5.10 13.73
CA THR A 939 -2.74 -5.10 12.71
C THR A 939 -3.23 -3.67 12.48
N ARG A 940 -4.23 -3.46 11.61
CA ARG A 940 -4.78 -2.12 11.33
C ARG A 940 -5.56 -1.50 12.51
N LYS A 941 -6.05 -2.31 13.46
CA LYS A 941 -6.75 -1.86 14.70
C LYS A 941 -6.00 -2.17 15.99
N THR A 942 -4.70 -2.41 15.91
CA THR A 942 -3.81 -2.51 17.07
C THR A 942 -3.70 -1.15 17.79
N ILE A 943 -3.50 -1.20 19.11
CA ILE A 943 -3.14 -0.04 19.94
C ILE A 943 -1.72 0.45 19.58
N ILE A 944 -1.57 1.74 19.26
CA ILE A 944 -0.32 2.42 18.85
C ILE A 944 -0.29 3.80 19.50
#